data_AF-A0A136PMA6-F1
#
_entry.id   AF-A0A136PMA6-F1
#
_cell.length_a   1.000
_cell.length_b   1.000
_cell.length_c   1.000
_cell.angle_alpha   90.00
_cell.angle_beta   90.00
_cell.angle_gamma   90.00
#
_symmetry.space_group_name_H-M   'P 1'
#
loop_
_entity.id
_entity.type
_entity.pdbx_description
1 polymer ?
#
loop_
_entity_poly.entity_id
_entity_poly.type
_entity_poly.pdbx_seq_one_letter_code
_entity_poly.pdbx_strand_id
1 'polypeptide(L)'
;MQHRTSRQHVVDMCRTMLARGYLKATEGNVSVRVPGHRLYAVTPSNYDYDRMRVEDVCLVDFDGRHVPDEAGVALKPSIECGMHANIYRERPDVNAIVHTHQPYASALAVLRRPIPALSDEQVRFLGRQVAIVDYAPSGTSFLARNVQKRVTSGDNAFILANHGIVALGTDPDRAVFNMALLEKVSIAYLMALATEAGKVHTIPAAIREIAFGKLRADEKRIAAQITAAVEPLRVPADEDLPSADAVARPAAADGPAADPAGGAGPDGAAPGAEAARLGYAISEYLDVDDVLRRLRALTAQPIRGLRHDALLDVLGYFDTKCRASREITDRAKRRIPGGVQHNLAFNYPFPLAIDRAEGAHLVDRDGNVYIDFLQAGGPTILGSNYAPVNEKVAEVVRESGPVTGLFHEYELKLAEIIHRYLPHVEMYRALGSGTEAVMAAVRGARAFTGKPMVIKVGGAYHGWSDTMVYGLRVPGTYRMNAKGIPFGATSRTRESFPNDLGQLRRKLIENRLRGGTAAVVVEPVGPESGTRPVPRDFNARVRELCDEFGALLVFDEVVTGFRLGLGGAAGYFGVTPDLTVLGKAVSGGYPMAGGVGGRADVMAVFGSGLDGKSGAHIQVGGTLSANPLSCAAGYFAIEEMARTNAPVIAGRAGDRLTRGLQRLIDRYGLPYVAYNQGSIVHLECSGVMLLDMRNPLKLLRENKARKRLMEQMGAAYAAHGIITLAGSRMYTSMADTDAVIDDALARFEQVFALVEGV
;
A
#
# COMPACT_ATOMS: atom_id res chain seq x y z
N MET A 1 -42.24 21.47 -34.22
CA MET A 1 -41.83 20.31 -33.40
C MET A 1 -42.75 20.20 -32.21
N GLN A 2 -43.41 19.06 -32.09
CA GLN A 2 -44.30 18.73 -30.98
C GLN A 2 -43.51 18.79 -29.65
N HIS A 3 -44.14 19.28 -28.57
CA HIS A 3 -43.60 19.21 -27.20
C HIS A 3 -42.22 19.86 -26.94
N ARG A 4 -41.84 20.87 -27.75
CA ARG A 4 -40.55 21.58 -27.68
C ARG A 4 -40.20 22.10 -26.27
N THR A 5 -41.18 22.58 -25.51
CA THR A 5 -40.97 23.16 -24.16
C THR A 5 -40.43 22.14 -23.17
N SER A 6 -41.02 20.94 -23.06
CA SER A 6 -40.52 19.91 -22.14
C SER A 6 -39.14 19.42 -22.52
N ARG A 7 -38.83 19.34 -23.83
CA ARG A 7 -37.49 19.01 -24.32
C ARG A 7 -36.48 20.10 -23.96
N GLN A 8 -36.83 21.37 -24.11
CA GLN A 8 -35.99 22.49 -23.71
C GLN A 8 -35.67 22.44 -22.20
N HIS A 9 -36.66 22.16 -21.35
CA HIS A 9 -36.42 22.01 -19.91
C HIS A 9 -35.43 20.89 -19.59
N VAL A 10 -35.48 19.74 -20.28
CA VAL A 10 -34.48 18.67 -20.10
C VAL A 10 -33.07 19.18 -20.40
N VAL A 11 -32.88 19.90 -21.52
CA VAL A 11 -31.60 20.51 -21.90
C VAL A 11 -31.13 21.52 -20.84
N ASP A 12 -32.01 22.40 -20.39
CA ASP A 12 -31.67 23.45 -19.42
C ASP A 12 -31.29 22.85 -18.06
N MET A 13 -32.00 21.81 -17.61
CA MET A 13 -31.65 21.07 -16.39
C MET A 13 -30.26 20.43 -16.51
N CYS A 14 -29.98 19.72 -17.60
CA CYS A 14 -28.67 19.11 -17.86
C CYS A 14 -27.54 20.14 -17.85
N ARG A 15 -27.70 21.26 -18.58
CA ARG A 15 -26.71 22.36 -18.61
C ARG A 15 -26.50 23.00 -17.26
N THR A 16 -27.58 23.23 -16.50
CA THR A 16 -27.50 23.80 -15.15
C THR A 16 -26.71 22.90 -14.20
N MET A 17 -26.93 21.58 -14.29
CA MET A 17 -26.22 20.61 -13.46
C MET A 17 -24.75 20.45 -13.85
N LEU A 18 -24.43 20.44 -15.15
CA LEU A 18 -23.06 20.45 -15.66
C LEU A 18 -22.29 21.70 -15.19
N ALA A 19 -22.88 22.88 -15.37
CA ALA A 19 -22.25 24.16 -14.99
C ALA A 19 -21.97 24.26 -13.49
N ARG A 20 -22.77 23.59 -12.65
CA ARG A 20 -22.60 23.53 -11.20
C ARG A 20 -21.74 22.35 -10.72
N GLY A 21 -21.26 21.50 -11.62
CA GLY A 21 -20.38 20.37 -11.32
C GLY A 21 -21.06 19.16 -10.67
N TYR A 22 -22.39 19.05 -10.76
CA TYR A 22 -23.14 17.90 -10.23
C TYR A 22 -23.14 16.69 -11.17
N LEU A 23 -22.80 16.90 -12.45
CA LEU A 23 -22.72 15.89 -13.49
C LEU A 23 -21.35 15.95 -14.18
N LYS A 24 -20.89 14.80 -14.66
CA LYS A 24 -19.78 14.69 -15.63
C LYS A 24 -20.24 13.90 -16.86
N ALA A 25 -20.04 14.45 -18.04
CA ALA A 25 -20.34 13.80 -19.33
C ALA A 25 -21.77 13.20 -19.40
N THR A 26 -21.87 11.87 -19.45
CA THR A 26 -23.11 11.10 -19.66
C THR A 26 -23.68 10.46 -18.39
N GLU A 27 -23.19 10.85 -17.20
CA GLU A 27 -23.60 10.27 -15.93
C GLU A 27 -25.05 10.65 -15.55
N GLY A 28 -25.91 9.66 -15.31
CA GLY A 28 -27.31 9.89 -14.90
C GLY A 28 -28.28 10.13 -16.05
N ASN A 29 -29.52 10.53 -15.75
CA ASN A 29 -30.54 10.91 -16.73
C ASN A 29 -31.61 11.83 -16.13
N VAL A 30 -32.29 12.57 -17.00
CA VAL A 30 -33.26 13.59 -16.61
C VAL A 30 -34.53 13.42 -17.43
N SER A 31 -35.68 13.60 -16.80
CA SER A 31 -36.95 13.69 -17.53
C SER A 31 -37.85 14.82 -17.06
N VAL A 32 -38.69 15.28 -17.97
CA VAL A 32 -39.74 16.29 -17.72
C VAL A 32 -41.04 15.82 -18.34
N ARG A 33 -42.12 15.82 -17.56
CA ARG A 33 -43.48 15.48 -18.01
C ARG A 33 -43.93 16.43 -19.13
N VAL A 34 -44.65 15.92 -20.11
CA VAL A 34 -45.31 16.74 -21.14
C VAL A 34 -46.70 17.16 -20.62
N PRO A 35 -46.97 18.47 -20.44
CA PRO A 35 -48.27 18.93 -19.95
C PRO A 35 -49.42 18.48 -20.87
N GLY A 36 -50.51 17.96 -20.31
CA GLY A 36 -51.69 17.54 -21.07
C GLY A 36 -51.56 16.21 -21.81
N HIS A 37 -50.40 15.53 -21.74
CA HIS A 37 -50.15 14.28 -22.45
C HIS A 37 -49.66 13.18 -21.51
N ARG A 38 -49.89 11.90 -21.87
CA ARG A 38 -49.31 10.73 -21.20
C ARG A 38 -47.87 10.45 -21.66
N LEU A 39 -47.08 11.52 -21.80
CA LEU A 39 -45.73 11.51 -22.35
C LEU A 39 -44.77 12.27 -21.42
N TYR A 40 -43.50 11.94 -21.47
CA TYR A 40 -42.42 12.72 -20.88
C TYR A 40 -41.24 12.82 -21.84
N ALA A 41 -40.56 13.96 -21.80
CA ALA A 41 -39.28 14.16 -22.46
C ALA A 41 -38.17 13.59 -21.57
N VAL A 42 -37.20 12.86 -22.12
CA VAL A 42 -36.11 12.25 -21.37
C VAL A 42 -34.80 12.34 -22.14
N THR A 43 -33.69 12.42 -21.42
CA THR A 43 -32.37 12.37 -22.03
C THR A 43 -32.17 11.10 -22.85
N PRO A 44 -31.50 11.18 -24.02
CA PRO A 44 -31.10 10.01 -24.79
C PRO A 44 -30.02 9.20 -24.06
N SER A 45 -29.93 7.92 -24.39
CA SER A 45 -28.93 7.02 -23.83
C SER A 45 -27.52 7.36 -24.32
N ASN A 46 -26.55 7.37 -23.40
CA ASN A 46 -25.13 7.57 -23.67
C ASN A 46 -24.82 8.81 -24.54
N TYR A 47 -25.43 9.94 -24.20
CA TYR A 47 -25.31 11.18 -24.97
C TYR A 47 -24.71 12.30 -24.14
N ASP A 48 -23.81 13.07 -24.76
CA ASP A 48 -23.13 14.19 -24.11
C ASP A 48 -24.10 15.36 -23.88
N TYR A 49 -24.33 15.69 -22.61
CA TYR A 49 -25.24 16.75 -22.18
C TYR A 49 -24.81 18.15 -22.60
N ASP A 50 -23.52 18.41 -22.82
CA ASP A 50 -23.05 19.72 -23.26
C ASP A 50 -23.42 20.00 -24.73
N ARG A 51 -23.47 18.93 -25.53
CA ARG A 51 -23.76 18.98 -26.97
C ARG A 51 -25.23 18.69 -27.31
N MET A 52 -26.05 18.42 -26.29
CA MET A 52 -27.46 18.09 -26.45
C MET A 52 -28.27 19.29 -26.92
N ARG A 53 -28.94 19.12 -28.06
CA ARG A 53 -29.91 20.06 -28.61
C ARG A 53 -31.31 19.62 -28.23
N VAL A 54 -32.28 20.52 -28.36
CA VAL A 54 -33.69 20.25 -28.04
C VAL A 54 -34.23 19.10 -28.87
N GLU A 55 -33.77 18.98 -30.11
CA GLU A 55 -34.15 17.96 -31.07
C GLU A 55 -33.64 16.57 -30.69
N ASP A 56 -32.58 16.49 -29.89
CA ASP A 56 -31.92 15.24 -29.47
C ASP A 56 -32.65 14.59 -28.27
N VAL A 57 -33.59 15.29 -27.62
CA VAL A 57 -34.34 14.78 -26.46
C VAL A 57 -35.47 13.83 -26.88
N CYS A 58 -35.47 12.62 -26.34
CA CYS A 58 -36.45 11.58 -26.67
C CYS A 58 -37.81 11.82 -25.99
N LEU A 59 -38.90 11.36 -26.62
CA LEU A 59 -40.23 11.32 -26.01
C LEU A 59 -40.60 9.88 -25.67
N VAL A 60 -41.05 9.65 -24.43
CA VAL A 60 -41.42 8.32 -23.94
C VAL A 60 -42.81 8.39 -23.32
N ASP A 61 -43.62 7.37 -23.57
CA ASP A 61 -44.93 7.24 -22.92
C ASP A 61 -44.81 6.70 -21.49
N PHE A 62 -45.91 6.73 -20.75
CA PHE A 62 -45.90 6.26 -19.37
C PHE A 62 -45.75 4.74 -19.24
N ASP A 63 -45.74 4.00 -20.35
CA ASP A 63 -45.46 2.57 -20.42
C ASP A 63 -43.98 2.29 -20.74
N GLY A 64 -43.15 3.35 -20.81
CA GLY A 64 -41.72 3.25 -21.09
C GLY A 64 -41.37 3.08 -22.57
N ARG A 65 -42.34 3.22 -23.48
CA ARG A 65 -42.16 3.04 -24.93
C ARG A 65 -41.74 4.35 -25.59
N HIS A 66 -40.75 4.26 -26.48
CA HIS A 66 -40.28 5.39 -27.27
C HIS A 66 -41.35 5.81 -28.29
N VAL A 67 -41.69 7.11 -28.32
CA VAL A 67 -42.62 7.70 -29.29
C VAL A 67 -41.81 8.35 -30.42
N PRO A 68 -41.87 7.81 -31.65
CA PRO A 68 -41.10 8.35 -32.79
C PRO A 68 -41.49 9.79 -33.12
N ASP A 69 -40.50 10.62 -33.47
CA ASP A 69 -40.70 11.99 -33.95
C ASP A 69 -40.74 12.02 -35.49
N GLU A 70 -41.52 12.93 -36.09
CA GLU A 70 -41.71 13.04 -37.55
C GLU A 70 -40.42 13.39 -38.31
N ALA A 71 -39.35 13.79 -37.61
CA ALA A 71 -38.10 14.31 -38.16
C ALA A 71 -36.96 13.27 -38.37
N GLY A 72 -37.18 11.98 -38.14
CA GLY A 72 -36.33 10.91 -38.68
C GLY A 72 -34.92 10.69 -38.09
N VAL A 73 -34.55 11.31 -36.96
CA VAL A 73 -33.31 10.97 -36.23
C VAL A 73 -33.65 10.27 -34.91
N ALA A 74 -33.63 8.94 -34.89
CA ALA A 74 -34.09 8.14 -33.75
C ALA A 74 -32.94 7.83 -32.77
N LEU A 75 -32.60 8.79 -31.90
CA LEU A 75 -31.80 8.50 -30.71
C LEU A 75 -32.61 7.59 -29.76
N LYS A 76 -31.92 6.66 -29.09
CA LYS A 76 -32.57 5.76 -28.11
C LYS A 76 -32.76 6.51 -26.77
N PRO A 77 -33.93 6.42 -26.12
CA PRO A 77 -34.12 7.00 -24.79
C PRO A 77 -33.22 6.33 -23.74
N SER A 78 -33.00 7.00 -22.61
CA SER A 78 -32.28 6.43 -21.46
C SER A 78 -32.79 5.03 -21.09
N ILE A 79 -31.86 4.12 -20.75
CA ILE A 79 -32.17 2.75 -20.30
C ILE A 79 -32.99 2.72 -18.99
N GLU A 80 -33.02 3.83 -18.25
CA GLU A 80 -33.77 3.96 -17.01
C GLU A 80 -35.16 4.58 -17.18
N CYS A 81 -35.63 4.73 -18.43
CA CYS A 81 -36.95 5.28 -18.71
C CYS A 81 -38.06 4.55 -17.92
N GLY A 82 -37.96 3.24 -17.71
CA GLY A 82 -38.92 2.46 -16.91
C GLY A 82 -39.03 2.91 -15.45
N MET A 83 -37.91 3.33 -14.83
CA MET A 83 -37.94 3.90 -13.47
C MET A 83 -38.70 5.24 -13.45
N HIS A 84 -38.47 6.10 -14.45
CA HIS A 84 -39.10 7.40 -14.56
C HIS A 84 -40.60 7.28 -14.84
N ALA A 85 -40.98 6.38 -15.74
CA ALA A 85 -42.36 6.04 -16.04
C ALA A 85 -43.12 5.63 -14.78
N ASN A 86 -42.56 4.72 -13.97
CA ASN A 86 -43.19 4.27 -12.73
C ASN A 86 -43.36 5.41 -11.72
N ILE A 87 -42.33 6.25 -11.53
CA ILE A 87 -42.43 7.41 -10.64
C ILE A 87 -43.56 8.35 -11.10
N TYR A 88 -43.66 8.65 -12.40
CA TYR A 88 -44.72 9.52 -12.91
C TYR A 88 -46.13 8.93 -12.78
N ARG A 89 -46.27 7.60 -12.78
CA ARG A 89 -47.56 6.93 -12.50
C ARG A 89 -47.96 7.08 -11.04
N GLU A 90 -47.02 6.85 -10.12
CA GLU A 90 -47.28 6.85 -8.67
C GLU A 90 -47.38 8.26 -8.08
N ARG A 91 -46.71 9.24 -8.68
CA ARG A 91 -46.61 10.61 -8.19
C ARG A 91 -47.13 11.61 -9.22
N PRO A 92 -48.46 11.88 -9.25
CA PRO A 92 -49.05 12.88 -10.14
C PRO A 92 -48.54 14.30 -9.90
N ASP A 93 -48.04 14.58 -8.70
CA ASP A 93 -47.44 15.85 -8.31
C ASP A 93 -46.03 16.08 -8.89
N VAL A 94 -45.37 15.02 -9.39
CA VAL A 94 -44.02 15.09 -9.94
C VAL A 94 -44.06 15.39 -11.43
N ASN A 95 -43.35 16.45 -11.84
CA ASN A 95 -43.20 16.87 -13.23
C ASN A 95 -41.78 16.80 -13.74
N ALA A 96 -40.78 16.68 -12.87
CA ALA A 96 -39.39 16.49 -13.28
C ALA A 96 -38.68 15.48 -12.37
N ILE A 97 -37.80 14.68 -12.97
CA ILE A 97 -37.02 13.65 -12.28
C ILE A 97 -35.56 13.83 -12.69
N VAL A 98 -34.68 13.79 -11.70
CA VAL A 98 -33.23 13.85 -11.87
C VAL A 98 -32.63 12.61 -11.24
N HIS A 99 -31.97 11.79 -12.07
CA HIS A 99 -31.14 10.69 -11.61
C HIS A 99 -29.67 11.01 -11.91
N THR A 100 -28.81 10.98 -10.90
CA THR A 100 -27.38 11.31 -11.04
C THR A 100 -26.50 10.44 -10.16
N HIS A 101 -25.18 10.56 -10.33
CA HIS A 101 -24.16 9.83 -9.58
C HIS A 101 -23.24 10.80 -8.82
N GLN A 102 -23.81 11.83 -8.23
CA GLN A 102 -23.07 12.88 -7.53
C GLN A 102 -22.20 12.32 -6.36
N PRO A 103 -20.95 12.77 -6.18
CA PRO A 103 -19.94 12.07 -5.38
C PRO A 103 -20.32 11.79 -3.92
N TYR A 104 -20.89 12.76 -3.20
CA TYR A 104 -21.14 12.63 -1.76
C TYR A 104 -22.38 11.79 -1.48
N ALA A 105 -23.48 12.01 -2.19
CA ALA A 105 -24.65 11.16 -2.03
C ALA A 105 -24.36 9.72 -2.50
N SER A 106 -23.54 9.53 -3.53
CA SER A 106 -23.09 8.21 -4.00
C SER A 106 -22.18 7.51 -2.97
N ALA A 107 -21.36 8.25 -2.23
CA ALA A 107 -20.59 7.65 -1.13
C ALA A 107 -21.51 7.08 -0.03
N LEU A 108 -22.63 7.73 0.28
CA LEU A 108 -23.64 7.19 1.19
C LEU A 108 -24.38 5.98 0.60
N ALA A 109 -24.55 5.92 -0.72
CA ALA A 109 -25.10 4.77 -1.44
C ALA A 109 -24.22 3.52 -1.26
N VAL A 110 -22.90 3.68 -1.34
CA VAL A 110 -21.91 2.61 -1.13
C VAL A 110 -21.88 2.18 0.35
N LEU A 111 -22.00 3.15 1.28
CA LEU A 111 -22.07 2.86 2.72
C LEU A 111 -23.40 2.24 3.15
N ARG A 112 -24.41 2.19 2.25
CA ARG A 112 -25.79 1.77 2.54
C ARG A 112 -26.37 2.49 3.75
N ARG A 113 -26.09 3.79 3.87
CA ARG A 113 -26.47 4.58 5.04
C ARG A 113 -27.52 5.62 4.66
N PRO A 114 -28.75 5.54 5.22
CA PRO A 114 -29.77 6.56 4.98
C PRO A 114 -29.38 7.88 5.66
N ILE A 115 -29.90 8.99 5.13
CA ILE A 115 -29.73 10.30 5.76
C ILE A 115 -30.91 10.54 6.71
N PRO A 116 -30.69 10.64 8.03
CA PRO A 116 -31.76 10.97 8.97
C PRO A 116 -32.22 12.43 8.79
N ALA A 117 -33.22 12.89 9.54
CA ALA A 117 -33.65 14.29 9.50
C ALA A 117 -32.59 15.22 10.14
N LEU A 118 -31.71 15.83 9.34
CA LEU A 118 -30.60 16.66 9.83
C LEU A 118 -30.95 18.15 9.92
N SER A 119 -31.79 18.67 9.01
CA SER A 119 -32.16 20.10 8.96
C SER A 119 -33.59 20.33 8.51
N ASP A 120 -34.18 21.47 8.87
CA ASP A 120 -35.56 21.83 8.51
C ASP A 120 -35.70 21.93 6.98
N GLU A 121 -34.67 22.49 6.34
CA GLU A 121 -34.52 22.57 4.88
C GLU A 121 -34.56 21.17 4.24
N GLN A 122 -33.79 20.21 4.75
CA GLN A 122 -33.82 18.83 4.25
C GLN A 122 -35.22 18.24 4.36
N VAL A 123 -35.85 18.34 5.54
CA VAL A 123 -37.17 17.73 5.78
C VAL A 123 -38.24 18.36 4.91
N ARG A 124 -38.16 19.68 4.71
CA ARG A 124 -39.12 20.45 3.92
C ARG A 124 -39.03 20.15 2.41
N PHE A 125 -37.88 19.74 1.89
CA PHE A 125 -37.70 19.60 0.44
C PHE A 125 -37.41 18.18 -0.03
N LEU A 126 -36.68 17.39 0.75
CA LEU A 126 -36.30 16.02 0.41
C LEU A 126 -37.21 14.98 1.07
N GLY A 127 -37.77 15.30 2.23
CA GLY A 127 -38.65 14.42 2.98
C GLY A 127 -38.09 14.01 4.36
N ARG A 128 -38.81 13.14 5.06
CA ARG A 128 -38.56 12.85 6.49
C ARG A 128 -37.19 12.24 6.77
N GLN A 129 -36.68 11.53 5.78
CA GLN A 129 -35.37 10.93 5.72
C GLN A 129 -35.06 10.69 4.25
N VAL A 130 -33.78 10.61 3.88
CA VAL A 130 -33.41 10.12 2.56
C VAL A 130 -33.13 8.63 2.69
N ALA A 131 -34.07 7.82 2.20
CA ALA A 131 -34.00 6.38 2.31
C ALA A 131 -33.00 5.76 1.33
N ILE A 132 -32.48 4.59 1.69
CA ILE A 132 -31.73 3.71 0.79
C ILE A 132 -32.73 2.76 0.13
N VAL A 133 -32.71 2.73 -1.20
CA VAL A 133 -33.43 1.76 -2.03
C VAL A 133 -32.48 0.61 -2.34
N ASP A 134 -32.96 -0.63 -2.16
CA ASP A 134 -32.16 -1.81 -2.41
C ASP A 134 -31.70 -1.90 -3.87
N TYR A 135 -30.44 -2.29 -4.06
CA TYR A 135 -29.82 -2.36 -5.37
C TYR A 135 -30.51 -3.39 -6.27
N ALA A 136 -30.71 -3.01 -7.51
CA ALA A 136 -30.92 -3.90 -8.64
C ALA A 136 -30.22 -3.28 -9.87
N PRO A 137 -29.80 -4.09 -10.85
CA PRO A 137 -29.09 -3.56 -12.02
C PRO A 137 -29.90 -2.49 -12.76
N SER A 138 -29.21 -1.47 -13.29
CA SER A 138 -29.81 -0.35 -14.02
C SER A 138 -30.61 -0.84 -15.23
N GLY A 139 -31.78 -0.24 -15.48
CA GLY A 139 -32.69 -0.64 -16.55
C GLY A 139 -33.55 -1.89 -16.30
N THR A 140 -33.39 -2.58 -15.16
CA THR A 140 -34.22 -3.75 -14.82
C THR A 140 -35.57 -3.37 -14.23
N SER A 141 -36.61 -4.19 -14.45
CA SER A 141 -37.92 -4.04 -13.78
C SER A 141 -37.82 -4.15 -12.26
N PHE A 142 -36.82 -4.88 -11.74
CA PHE A 142 -36.54 -4.99 -10.30
C PHE A 142 -36.15 -3.66 -9.66
N LEU A 143 -35.26 -2.88 -10.31
CA LEU A 143 -34.89 -1.55 -9.82
C LEU A 143 -36.11 -0.62 -9.80
N ALA A 144 -36.88 -0.63 -10.88
CA ALA A 144 -38.09 0.17 -11.01
C ALA A 144 -39.13 -0.18 -9.92
N ARG A 145 -39.28 -1.48 -9.58
CA ARG A 145 -40.17 -1.97 -8.51
C ARG A 145 -39.67 -1.60 -7.11
N ASN A 146 -38.36 -1.64 -6.87
CA ASN A 146 -37.77 -1.23 -5.58
C ASN A 146 -37.95 0.27 -5.31
N VAL A 147 -37.79 1.09 -6.35
CA VAL A 147 -38.04 2.54 -6.29
C VAL A 147 -39.52 2.81 -6.03
N GLN A 148 -40.43 2.13 -6.75
CA GLN A 148 -41.90 2.27 -6.59
C GLN A 148 -42.34 2.11 -5.12
N LYS A 149 -41.82 1.10 -4.41
CA LYS A 149 -42.16 0.82 -2.99
C LYS A 149 -41.83 1.98 -2.03
N ARG A 150 -40.90 2.86 -2.40
CA ARG A 150 -40.44 3.96 -1.56
C ARG A 150 -41.00 5.31 -1.97
N VAL A 151 -41.25 5.50 -3.27
CA VAL A 151 -41.73 6.78 -3.82
C VAL A 151 -43.14 7.15 -3.34
N THR A 152 -43.94 6.18 -2.89
CA THR A 152 -45.27 6.38 -2.29
C THR A 152 -45.24 7.02 -0.90
N SER A 153 -44.07 7.19 -0.27
CA SER A 153 -43.94 7.84 1.05
C SER A 153 -44.20 9.35 1.03
N GLY A 154 -44.19 9.95 -0.16
CA GLY A 154 -44.22 11.41 -0.34
C GLY A 154 -42.86 12.08 -0.13
N ASP A 155 -41.77 11.31 0.00
CA ASP A 155 -40.42 11.88 -0.02
C ASP A 155 -39.99 12.21 -1.47
N ASN A 156 -39.07 13.15 -1.62
CA ASN A 156 -38.65 13.68 -2.93
C ASN A 156 -37.19 13.35 -3.27
N ALA A 157 -36.49 12.60 -2.42
CA ALA A 157 -35.15 12.15 -2.71
C ALA A 157 -34.89 10.74 -2.15
N PHE A 158 -34.17 9.94 -2.93
CA PHE A 158 -33.81 8.57 -2.60
C PHE A 158 -32.37 8.29 -3.02
N ILE A 159 -31.68 7.46 -2.25
CA ILE A 159 -30.36 6.95 -2.61
C ILE A 159 -30.53 5.49 -3.04
N LEU A 160 -30.05 5.17 -4.24
CA LEU A 160 -30.05 3.81 -4.79
C LEU A 160 -28.75 3.12 -4.35
N ALA A 161 -28.84 2.07 -3.54
CA ALA A 161 -27.66 1.38 -3.01
C ALA A 161 -26.70 0.99 -4.14
N ASN A 162 -25.39 1.26 -3.99
CA ASN A 162 -24.35 0.96 -5.00
C ASN A 162 -24.58 1.53 -6.41
N HIS A 163 -25.43 2.54 -6.59
CA HIS A 163 -25.77 3.06 -7.92
C HIS A 163 -25.70 4.58 -8.01
N GLY A 164 -26.70 5.29 -7.49
CA GLY A 164 -26.82 6.75 -7.64
C GLY A 164 -27.96 7.28 -6.80
N ILE A 165 -28.55 8.40 -7.20
CA ILE A 165 -29.67 9.02 -6.49
C ILE A 165 -30.85 9.27 -7.41
N VAL A 166 -32.03 9.46 -6.85
CA VAL A 166 -33.20 9.94 -7.57
C VAL A 166 -33.76 11.13 -6.80
N ALA A 167 -33.88 12.28 -7.46
CA ALA A 167 -34.50 13.48 -6.93
C ALA A 167 -35.72 13.86 -7.78
N LEU A 168 -36.82 14.14 -7.09
CA LEU A 168 -38.13 14.42 -7.65
C LEU A 168 -38.46 15.91 -7.48
N GLY A 169 -39.13 16.50 -8.47
CA GLY A 169 -39.58 17.88 -8.40
C GLY A 169 -40.97 18.08 -8.98
N THR A 170 -41.70 19.03 -8.40
CA THR A 170 -42.97 19.55 -8.91
C THR A 170 -42.82 20.30 -10.23
N ASP A 171 -41.60 20.70 -10.55
CA ASP A 171 -41.18 21.43 -11.75
C ASP A 171 -39.67 21.19 -11.98
N PRO A 172 -39.14 21.52 -13.17
CA PRO A 172 -37.72 21.36 -13.51
C PRO A 172 -36.75 21.97 -12.50
N ASP A 173 -36.99 23.21 -12.06
CA ASP A 173 -36.10 23.92 -11.14
C ASP A 173 -36.09 23.27 -9.77
N ARG A 174 -37.26 22.80 -9.30
CA ARG A 174 -37.38 22.07 -8.03
C ARG A 174 -36.63 20.75 -8.05
N ALA A 175 -36.65 20.00 -9.15
CA ALA A 175 -35.93 18.73 -9.24
C ALA A 175 -34.40 18.95 -9.16
N VAL A 176 -33.88 19.95 -9.87
CA VAL A 176 -32.46 20.33 -9.80
C VAL A 176 -32.09 20.83 -8.40
N PHE A 177 -32.96 21.64 -7.77
CA PHE A 177 -32.77 22.11 -6.40
C PHE A 177 -32.71 20.95 -5.40
N ASN A 178 -33.65 20.00 -5.48
CA ASN A 178 -33.70 18.85 -4.58
C ASN A 178 -32.46 17.95 -4.72
N MET A 179 -31.98 17.75 -5.96
CA MET A 179 -30.71 17.04 -6.22
C MET A 179 -29.51 17.75 -5.58
N ALA A 180 -29.40 19.07 -5.76
CA ALA A 180 -28.32 19.88 -5.19
C ALA A 180 -28.35 19.91 -3.65
N LEU A 181 -29.55 20.00 -3.07
CA LEU A 181 -29.73 19.94 -1.62
C LEU A 181 -29.34 18.57 -1.06
N LEU A 182 -29.66 17.48 -1.76
CA LEU A 182 -29.23 16.14 -1.37
C LEU A 182 -27.71 16.04 -1.29
N GLU A 183 -26.96 16.63 -2.22
CA GLU A 183 -25.50 16.64 -2.18
C GLU A 183 -24.94 17.42 -1.00
N LYS A 184 -25.48 18.63 -0.77
CA LYS A 184 -25.14 19.50 0.36
C LYS A 184 -25.36 18.80 1.70
N VAL A 185 -26.47 18.07 1.84
CA VAL A 185 -26.77 17.33 3.08
C VAL A 185 -25.87 16.09 3.20
N SER A 186 -25.55 15.43 2.08
CA SER A 186 -24.69 14.25 2.04
C SER A 186 -23.26 14.56 2.49
N ILE A 187 -22.65 15.64 1.99
CA ILE A 187 -21.31 16.07 2.42
C ILE A 187 -21.28 16.40 3.91
N ALA A 188 -22.26 17.15 4.41
CA ALA A 188 -22.35 17.51 5.82
C ALA A 188 -22.47 16.25 6.71
N TYR A 189 -23.30 15.28 6.29
CA TYR A 189 -23.47 14.04 7.04
C TYR A 189 -22.20 13.19 7.04
N LEU A 190 -21.55 13.01 5.89
CA LEU A 190 -20.29 12.25 5.79
C LEU A 190 -19.18 12.87 6.64
N MET A 191 -19.06 14.20 6.65
CA MET A 191 -18.10 14.90 7.51
C MET A 191 -18.39 14.65 8.99
N ALA A 192 -19.65 14.70 9.41
CA ALA A 192 -20.04 14.40 10.79
C ALA A 192 -19.75 12.94 11.17
N LEU A 193 -19.92 12.00 10.25
CA LEU A 193 -19.59 10.59 10.47
C LEU A 193 -18.09 10.34 10.57
N ALA A 194 -17.28 11.06 9.81
CA ALA A 194 -15.82 10.92 9.81
C ALA A 194 -15.17 11.43 11.11
N THR A 195 -15.80 12.40 11.78
CA THR A 195 -15.27 13.00 13.02
C THR A 195 -15.72 12.23 14.28
N GLU A 196 -17.01 12.00 14.46
CA GLU A 196 -17.56 11.30 15.64
C GLU A 196 -18.84 10.52 15.27
N ALA A 197 -18.67 9.33 14.68
CA ALA A 197 -19.73 8.49 14.10
C ALA A 197 -20.94 8.12 15.00
N GLY A 198 -20.98 8.54 16.28
CA GLY A 198 -22.06 8.30 17.25
C GLY A 198 -22.74 9.55 17.83
N LYS A 199 -22.40 10.77 17.41
CA LYS A 199 -22.98 12.03 17.96
C LYS A 199 -23.78 12.87 16.94
N VAL A 200 -24.31 12.25 15.89
CA VAL A 200 -25.15 12.99 14.93
C VAL A 200 -26.53 13.24 15.52
N HIS A 201 -26.83 14.50 15.86
CA HIS A 201 -28.12 14.93 16.35
C HIS A 201 -29.11 15.15 15.20
N THR A 202 -30.36 14.71 15.38
CA THR A 202 -31.42 14.79 14.36
C THR A 202 -32.56 15.69 14.84
N ILE A 203 -33.35 16.22 13.92
CA ILE A 203 -34.55 16.99 14.24
C ILE A 203 -35.53 16.14 15.05
N PRO A 204 -36.05 16.66 16.19
CA PRO A 204 -37.08 15.98 16.97
C PRO A 204 -38.33 15.66 16.13
N ALA A 205 -38.93 14.50 16.37
CA ALA A 205 -40.03 13.98 15.55
C ALA A 205 -41.21 14.97 15.39
N ALA A 206 -41.55 15.73 16.43
CA ALA A 206 -42.64 16.72 16.39
C ALA A 206 -42.35 17.87 15.40
N ILE A 207 -41.11 18.36 15.35
CA ILE A 207 -40.70 19.43 14.43
C ILE A 207 -40.60 18.88 13.00
N ARG A 208 -40.12 17.65 12.84
CA ARG A 208 -40.06 16.96 11.54
C ARG A 208 -41.44 16.85 10.88
N GLU A 209 -42.50 16.52 11.63
CA GLU A 209 -43.85 16.43 11.06
C GLU A 209 -44.42 17.81 10.68
N ILE A 210 -44.10 18.88 11.40
CA ILE A 210 -44.51 20.24 11.03
C ILE A 210 -43.84 20.66 9.70
N ALA A 211 -42.54 20.43 9.56
CA ALA A 211 -41.79 20.73 8.35
C ALA A 211 -42.31 19.92 7.15
N PHE A 212 -42.57 18.62 7.35
CA PHE A 212 -43.13 17.75 6.32
C PHE A 212 -44.57 18.11 5.96
N GLY A 213 -45.37 18.59 6.92
CA GLY A 213 -46.72 19.11 6.66
C GLY A 213 -46.72 20.31 5.71
N LYS A 214 -45.72 21.19 5.82
CA LYS A 214 -45.53 22.32 4.88
C LYS A 214 -45.20 21.84 3.47
N LEU A 215 -44.32 20.83 3.33
CA LEU A 215 -44.01 20.21 2.05
C LEU A 215 -45.29 19.70 1.35
N ARG A 216 -46.11 18.90 2.05
CA ARG A 216 -47.36 18.36 1.47
C ARG A 216 -48.35 19.44 1.06
N ALA A 217 -48.44 20.54 1.83
CA ALA A 217 -49.32 21.65 1.49
C ALA A 217 -48.87 22.35 0.20
N ASP A 218 -47.56 22.57 0.05
CA ASP A 218 -46.95 23.13 -1.16
C ASP A 218 -47.19 22.19 -2.37
N GLU A 219 -46.95 20.88 -2.22
CA GLU A 219 -47.18 19.86 -3.26
C GLU A 219 -48.65 19.75 -3.67
N LYS A 220 -49.59 19.73 -2.71
CA LYS A 220 -51.03 19.63 -3.00
C LYS A 220 -51.53 20.84 -3.78
N ARG A 221 -51.03 22.04 -3.47
CA ARG A 221 -51.37 23.28 -4.21
C ARG A 221 -50.87 23.20 -5.65
N ILE A 222 -49.65 22.70 -5.88
CA ILE A 222 -49.06 22.60 -7.22
C ILE A 222 -49.73 21.49 -8.03
N ALA A 223 -49.97 20.32 -7.43
CA ALA A 223 -50.70 19.23 -8.06
C ALA A 223 -52.08 19.70 -8.56
N ALA A 224 -52.83 20.43 -7.74
CA ALA A 224 -54.15 20.97 -8.11
C ALA A 224 -54.11 21.94 -9.31
N GLN A 225 -52.99 22.62 -9.56
CA GLN A 225 -52.81 23.51 -10.72
C GLN A 225 -52.46 22.73 -12.01
N ILE A 226 -51.89 21.53 -11.90
CA ILE A 226 -51.32 20.77 -13.02
C ILE A 226 -52.22 19.59 -13.44
N THR A 227 -52.83 18.87 -12.50
CA THR A 227 -53.71 17.72 -12.81
C THR A 227 -55.08 18.10 -13.36
N ALA A 228 -55.44 19.40 -13.43
CA ALA A 228 -56.71 19.83 -14.02
C ALA A 228 -56.82 19.57 -15.55
N ALA A 229 -55.75 19.09 -16.20
CA ALA A 229 -55.71 18.86 -17.65
C ALA A 229 -55.52 17.39 -18.08
N VAL A 230 -55.41 16.41 -17.17
CA VAL A 230 -55.28 14.98 -17.53
C VAL A 230 -56.00 14.10 -16.50
N GLU A 231 -56.87 13.21 -16.98
CA GLU A 231 -57.64 12.28 -16.15
C GLU A 231 -56.72 11.27 -15.44
N PRO A 232 -56.76 11.13 -14.10
CA PRO A 232 -55.89 10.21 -13.37
C PRO A 232 -56.35 8.76 -13.53
N LEU A 233 -55.46 7.90 -14.03
CA LEU A 233 -55.71 6.46 -14.16
C LEU A 233 -55.13 5.75 -12.92
N ARG A 234 -56.01 5.18 -12.08
CA ARG A 234 -55.60 4.20 -11.05
C ARG A 234 -55.46 2.84 -11.72
N VAL A 235 -54.24 2.34 -11.85
CA VAL A 235 -53.95 1.01 -12.41
C VAL A 235 -53.79 -0.01 -11.25
N PRO A 236 -54.30 -1.25 -11.37
CA PRO A 236 -54.16 -2.30 -10.36
C PRO A 236 -52.70 -2.70 -10.12
N ALA A 237 -52.38 -3.17 -8.91
CA ALA A 237 -51.01 -3.48 -8.45
C ALA A 237 -50.32 -4.67 -9.15
N ASP A 238 -50.99 -5.35 -10.09
CA ASP A 238 -50.58 -6.64 -10.65
C ASP A 238 -50.17 -6.59 -12.14
N GLU A 239 -50.03 -5.40 -12.74
CA GLU A 239 -49.61 -5.24 -14.15
C GLU A 239 -48.06 -5.23 -14.29
N ASP A 240 -47.52 -5.89 -15.32
CA ASP A 240 -46.07 -6.03 -15.53
C ASP A 240 -45.37 -4.67 -15.70
N LEU A 241 -44.30 -4.45 -14.93
CA LEU A 241 -43.53 -3.20 -14.97
C LEU A 241 -42.58 -3.19 -16.18
N PRO A 242 -42.47 -2.07 -16.92
CA PRO A 242 -41.56 -1.99 -18.07
C PRO A 242 -40.09 -2.18 -17.65
N SER A 243 -39.36 -3.01 -18.40
CA SER A 243 -37.91 -3.23 -18.26
C SER A 243 -37.20 -2.95 -19.59
N ALA A 244 -35.95 -2.47 -19.52
CA ALA A 244 -35.07 -2.33 -20.68
C ALA A 244 -34.87 -3.65 -21.45
N ASP A 245 -35.06 -4.81 -20.80
CA ASP A 245 -34.95 -6.13 -21.42
C ASP A 245 -35.98 -6.38 -22.54
N ALA A 246 -37.08 -5.62 -22.57
CA ALA A 246 -38.11 -5.72 -23.61
C ALA A 246 -37.80 -4.92 -24.89
N VAL A 247 -36.72 -4.11 -24.91
CA VAL A 247 -36.50 -3.09 -25.97
C VAL A 247 -35.23 -3.33 -26.81
N ALA A 248 -34.50 -4.43 -26.62
CA ALA A 248 -33.27 -4.69 -27.37
C ALA A 248 -33.13 -6.12 -27.93
N ARG A 249 -33.59 -6.34 -29.16
CA ARG A 249 -32.99 -7.31 -30.10
C ARG A 249 -32.92 -6.66 -31.49
N PRO A 250 -31.76 -6.71 -32.18
CA PRO A 250 -31.52 -7.86 -33.06
C PRO A 250 -30.06 -8.36 -33.19
N ALA A 251 -29.99 -9.61 -33.67
CA ALA A 251 -28.98 -10.33 -34.48
C ALA A 251 -27.48 -10.29 -34.11
N ALA A 252 -26.96 -11.47 -33.78
CA ALA A 252 -25.55 -11.79 -33.60
C ALA A 252 -24.76 -11.83 -34.93
N ALA A 253 -23.48 -11.47 -34.87
CA ALA A 253 -22.48 -11.83 -35.88
C ALA A 253 -21.12 -12.10 -35.20
N ASP A 254 -20.59 -13.29 -35.46
CA ASP A 254 -19.29 -13.81 -35.01
C ASP A 254 -18.11 -13.17 -35.75
N GLY A 255 -16.96 -13.05 -35.07
CA GLY A 255 -15.65 -12.75 -35.67
C GLY A 255 -14.50 -12.96 -34.66
N PRO A 256 -13.41 -13.65 -35.03
CA PRO A 256 -12.45 -14.19 -34.07
C PRO A 256 -11.34 -13.21 -33.65
N ALA A 257 -10.79 -13.46 -32.46
CA ALA A 257 -9.71 -12.72 -31.81
C ALA A 257 -8.34 -12.93 -32.48
N ALA A 258 -7.54 -11.86 -32.52
CA ALA A 258 -6.13 -11.89 -32.92
C ALA A 258 -5.22 -12.00 -31.69
N ASP A 259 -4.23 -12.88 -31.80
CA ASP A 259 -3.19 -13.22 -30.83
C ASP A 259 -1.95 -12.34 -31.05
N PRO A 260 -1.24 -11.82 -30.01
CA PRO A 260 0.07 -11.21 -30.21
C PRO A 260 1.17 -12.06 -29.56
N ALA A 261 1.88 -12.81 -30.40
CA ALA A 261 3.20 -13.34 -30.08
C ALA A 261 4.27 -12.45 -30.71
N GLY A 262 5.20 -11.95 -29.89
CA GLY A 262 6.44 -11.31 -30.31
C GLY A 262 7.22 -10.91 -29.06
N GLY A 263 8.53 -11.12 -28.92
CA GLY A 263 9.55 -11.81 -29.69
C GLY A 263 10.82 -11.69 -28.84
N ALA A 264 11.52 -12.80 -28.57
CA ALA A 264 12.70 -12.82 -27.70
C ALA A 264 13.98 -12.42 -28.48
N GLY A 265 14.76 -11.50 -27.90
CA GLY A 265 16.11 -11.13 -28.35
C GLY A 265 17.18 -12.18 -27.97
N PRO A 266 18.44 -11.95 -28.38
CA PRO A 266 19.44 -13.00 -28.54
C PRO A 266 20.20 -13.25 -27.23
N ASP A 267 19.63 -14.09 -26.37
CA ASP A 267 20.36 -14.96 -25.45
C ASP A 267 19.35 -15.98 -24.91
N GLY A 268 19.25 -17.13 -25.57
CA GLY A 268 18.21 -18.15 -25.39
C GLY A 268 18.24 -18.91 -24.05
N ALA A 269 18.65 -18.28 -22.95
CA ALA A 269 18.51 -18.81 -21.61
C ALA A 269 17.15 -18.42 -21.01
N ALA A 270 16.45 -19.36 -20.38
CA ALA A 270 15.23 -19.06 -19.65
C ALA A 270 15.49 -17.97 -18.58
N PRO A 271 14.58 -16.99 -18.38
CA PRO A 271 14.69 -15.99 -17.33
C PRO A 271 15.01 -16.63 -15.97
N GLY A 272 15.98 -16.08 -15.22
CA GLY A 272 16.47 -16.63 -13.95
C GLY A 272 17.50 -17.77 -14.04
N ALA A 273 17.69 -18.42 -15.20
CA ALA A 273 18.70 -19.48 -15.35
C ALA A 273 20.15 -18.95 -15.26
N GLU A 274 20.37 -17.70 -15.65
CA GLU A 274 21.66 -17.01 -15.45
C GLU A 274 21.95 -16.77 -13.97
N ALA A 275 20.97 -16.28 -13.19
CA ALA A 275 21.13 -16.08 -11.76
C ALA A 275 21.51 -17.37 -11.03
N ALA A 276 20.88 -18.50 -11.37
CA ALA A 276 21.21 -19.80 -10.79
C ALA A 276 22.64 -20.26 -11.14
N ARG A 277 23.12 -19.98 -12.37
CA ARG A 277 24.48 -20.32 -12.82
C ARG A 277 25.55 -19.51 -12.09
N LEU A 278 25.29 -18.24 -11.77
CA LEU A 278 26.21 -17.39 -11.02
C LEU A 278 26.35 -17.83 -9.54
N GLY A 279 25.34 -18.55 -9.02
CA GLY A 279 25.34 -19.11 -7.68
C GLY A 279 24.83 -18.15 -6.60
N TYR A 280 24.99 -18.55 -5.35
CA TYR A 280 24.45 -17.83 -4.20
C TYR A 280 25.49 -17.65 -3.09
N ALA A 281 25.33 -16.58 -2.31
CA ALA A 281 26.23 -16.17 -1.24
C ALA A 281 26.24 -17.14 -0.05
N ILE A 282 25.16 -17.90 0.16
CA ILE A 282 25.10 -18.93 1.18
C ILE A 282 25.66 -20.22 0.57
N SER A 283 26.90 -20.56 0.95
CA SER A 283 27.60 -21.76 0.51
C SER A 283 27.12 -23.02 1.26
N GLU A 284 26.87 -22.87 2.57
CA GLU A 284 26.32 -23.87 3.47
C GLU A 284 25.23 -23.21 4.31
N TYR A 285 24.06 -23.86 4.41
CA TYR A 285 22.99 -23.34 5.26
C TYR A 285 23.25 -23.71 6.71
N LEU A 286 23.13 -22.75 7.63
CA LEU A 286 23.41 -22.98 9.05
C LEU A 286 22.53 -24.09 9.67
N ASP A 287 23.07 -24.75 10.69
CA ASP A 287 22.28 -25.53 11.64
C ASP A 287 21.51 -24.57 12.56
N VAL A 288 20.26 -24.32 12.19
CA VAL A 288 19.36 -23.39 12.91
C VAL A 288 19.14 -23.83 14.35
N ASP A 289 19.05 -25.14 14.62
CA ASP A 289 18.78 -25.64 15.96
C ASP A 289 20.02 -25.49 16.86
N ASP A 290 21.22 -25.75 16.33
CA ASP A 290 22.48 -25.48 17.02
C ASP A 290 22.63 -23.98 17.33
N VAL A 291 22.43 -23.12 16.33
CA VAL A 291 22.52 -21.66 16.52
C VAL A 291 21.51 -21.18 17.57
N LEU A 292 20.24 -21.58 17.49
CA LEU A 292 19.23 -21.23 18.49
C LEU A 292 19.55 -21.81 19.89
N ARG A 293 20.18 -22.99 19.98
CA ARG A 293 20.67 -23.54 21.25
C ARG A 293 21.78 -22.69 21.84
N ARG A 294 22.79 -22.28 21.05
CA ARG A 294 23.89 -21.41 21.49
C ARG A 294 23.39 -20.02 21.92
N LEU A 295 22.47 -19.43 21.14
CA LEU A 295 21.82 -18.16 21.46
C LEU A 295 21.02 -18.23 22.78
N ARG A 296 20.31 -19.34 23.02
CA ARG A 296 19.65 -19.59 24.31
C ARG A 296 20.67 -19.70 25.45
N ALA A 297 21.79 -20.41 25.24
CA ALA A 297 22.85 -20.52 26.23
C ALA A 297 23.44 -19.14 26.59
N LEU A 298 23.78 -18.30 25.60
CA LEU A 298 24.25 -16.92 25.77
C LEU A 298 23.31 -16.08 26.65
N THR A 299 22.00 -16.18 26.43
CA THR A 299 21.03 -15.43 27.24
C THR A 299 20.80 -16.05 28.63
N ALA A 300 21.07 -17.34 28.83
CA ALA A 300 20.87 -18.02 30.11
C ALA A 300 21.96 -17.73 31.14
N GLN A 301 23.13 -17.32 30.69
CA GLN A 301 24.28 -17.01 31.54
C GLN A 301 24.43 -15.51 31.85
N PRO A 302 25.26 -15.14 32.84
CA PRO A 302 25.64 -13.75 33.09
C PRO A 302 26.27 -13.11 31.84
N ILE A 303 25.99 -11.81 31.66
CA ILE A 303 26.64 -11.02 30.62
C ILE A 303 28.15 -10.92 30.89
N ARG A 304 28.96 -11.01 29.83
CA ARG A 304 30.41 -10.87 29.92
C ARG A 304 30.86 -9.74 28.99
N GLY A 305 31.28 -8.63 29.58
CA GLY A 305 31.73 -7.43 28.87
C GLY A 305 33.21 -7.14 29.07
N LEU A 306 33.64 -5.97 28.64
CA LEU A 306 35.01 -5.50 28.84
C LEU A 306 35.34 -5.36 30.33
N ARG A 307 36.62 -5.59 30.68
CA ARG A 307 37.15 -5.16 31.98
C ARG A 307 36.99 -3.64 32.15
N HIS A 308 36.85 -3.21 33.41
CA HIS A 308 36.52 -1.81 33.70
C HIS A 308 37.59 -0.82 33.23
N ASP A 309 38.86 -1.13 33.47
CA ASP A 309 40.02 -0.38 33.00
C ASP A 309 40.07 -0.30 31.47
N ALA A 310 39.89 -1.43 30.78
CA ALA A 310 39.86 -1.48 29.33
C ALA A 310 38.70 -0.65 28.73
N LEU A 311 37.54 -0.61 29.39
CA LEU A 311 36.44 0.25 28.97
C LEU A 311 36.80 1.74 29.11
N LEU A 312 37.52 2.13 30.16
CA LEU A 312 37.98 3.52 30.31
C LEU A 312 38.94 3.91 29.20
N ASP A 313 39.85 3.02 28.81
CA ASP A 313 40.77 3.25 27.68
C ASP A 313 40.02 3.38 26.35
N VAL A 314 39.03 2.50 26.10
CA VAL A 314 38.14 2.59 24.93
C VAL A 314 37.42 3.93 24.88
N LEU A 315 36.89 4.42 26.01
CA LEU A 315 36.22 5.71 26.05
C LEU A 315 37.21 6.88 25.86
N GLY A 316 38.42 6.77 26.42
CA GLY A 316 39.50 7.74 26.25
C GLY A 316 39.97 7.87 24.79
N TYR A 317 39.89 6.81 23.99
CA TYR A 317 40.12 6.87 22.54
C TYR A 317 39.21 7.92 21.88
N PHE A 318 37.90 7.90 22.16
CA PHE A 318 36.97 8.85 21.54
C PHE A 318 37.24 10.30 21.95
N ASP A 319 37.71 10.53 23.18
CA ASP A 319 38.05 11.88 23.67
C ASP A 319 39.33 12.45 23.05
N THR A 320 40.24 11.58 22.60
CA THR A 320 41.55 11.97 22.09
C THR A 320 41.67 11.88 20.57
N LYS A 321 41.01 10.89 19.95
CA LYS A 321 41.10 10.58 18.52
C LYS A 321 39.88 10.98 17.70
N CYS A 322 38.73 11.29 18.32
CA CYS A 322 37.49 11.61 17.61
C CYS A 322 36.94 13.01 17.97
N ARG A 323 37.83 14.01 18.12
CA ARG A 323 37.48 15.35 18.63
C ARG A 323 36.62 16.15 17.64
N ALA A 324 36.99 16.18 16.37
CA ALA A 324 36.22 16.87 15.34
C ALA A 324 34.82 16.24 15.18
N SER A 325 34.73 14.91 15.26
CA SER A 325 33.46 14.18 15.32
C SER A 325 32.60 14.59 16.52
N ARG A 326 33.20 14.75 17.71
CA ARG A 326 32.49 15.26 18.90
C ARG A 326 31.96 16.68 18.69
N GLU A 327 32.81 17.59 18.20
CA GLU A 327 32.45 19.00 18.00
C GLU A 327 31.26 19.16 17.06
N ILE A 328 31.26 18.47 15.90
CA ILE A 328 30.17 18.57 14.94
C ILE A 328 28.88 17.93 15.47
N THR A 329 28.97 16.81 16.20
CA THR A 329 27.78 16.15 16.74
C THR A 329 27.16 16.91 17.91
N ASP A 330 27.97 17.57 18.76
CA ASP A 330 27.47 18.46 19.80
C ASP A 330 26.81 19.72 19.22
N ARG A 331 27.28 20.20 18.07
CA ARG A 331 26.55 21.19 17.27
C ARG A 331 25.24 20.64 16.72
N ALA A 332 25.28 19.43 16.16
CA ALA A 332 24.12 18.78 15.55
C ALA A 332 22.98 18.55 16.56
N LYS A 333 23.29 18.15 17.81
CA LYS A 333 22.30 17.96 18.89
C LYS A 333 21.42 19.19 19.16
N ARG A 334 21.89 20.40 18.81
CA ARG A 334 21.12 21.65 18.96
C ARG A 334 20.05 21.85 17.87
N ARG A 335 20.14 21.10 16.76
CA ARG A 335 19.30 21.29 15.56
C ARG A 335 18.63 19.99 15.09
N ILE A 336 19.19 18.84 15.43
CA ILE A 336 18.75 17.51 15.00
C ILE A 336 18.44 16.69 16.26
N PRO A 337 17.27 16.04 16.36
CA PRO A 337 16.94 15.18 17.51
C PRO A 337 18.02 14.13 17.74
N GLY A 338 18.65 14.14 18.92
CA GLY A 338 19.76 13.23 19.24
C GLY A 338 21.06 13.47 18.46
N GLY A 339 21.13 14.51 17.62
CA GLY A 339 22.30 14.86 16.81
C GLY A 339 22.50 14.02 15.55
N VAL A 340 21.55 13.15 15.19
CA VAL A 340 21.66 12.22 14.05
C VAL A 340 20.35 12.14 13.25
N GLN A 341 20.47 11.94 11.94
CA GLN A 341 19.32 11.77 11.03
C GLN A 341 19.00 10.30 10.75
N HIS A 342 19.88 9.37 11.14
CA HIS A 342 19.70 7.93 10.96
C HIS A 342 20.20 7.14 12.17
N ASN A 343 19.60 5.97 12.45
CA ASN A 343 19.86 5.16 13.65
C ASN A 343 20.49 3.78 13.34
N LEU A 344 21.37 3.67 12.34
CA LEU A 344 22.02 2.38 12.00
C LEU A 344 23.30 2.17 12.81
N ALA A 345 24.17 3.17 12.83
CA ALA A 345 25.43 3.11 13.56
C ALA A 345 25.21 3.30 15.07
N PHE A 346 26.22 2.91 15.84
CA PHE A 346 26.29 3.31 17.24
C PHE A 346 26.56 4.79 17.40
N ASN A 347 25.84 5.40 18.32
CA ASN A 347 25.98 6.80 18.71
C ASN A 347 26.59 6.94 20.11
N TYR A 348 27.22 5.88 20.63
CA TYR A 348 27.85 5.85 21.95
C TYR A 348 29.38 5.78 21.79
N PRO A 349 30.15 6.66 22.47
CA PRO A 349 29.70 7.73 23.36
C PRO A 349 29.08 8.94 22.62
N PHE A 350 29.40 9.12 21.34
CA PHE A 350 28.78 10.07 20.41
C PHE A 350 28.92 9.54 18.97
N PRO A 351 28.13 10.03 18.01
CA PRO A 351 28.24 9.60 16.60
C PRO A 351 29.57 10.01 15.97
N LEU A 352 30.13 9.15 15.11
CA LEU A 352 31.29 9.50 14.29
C LEU A 352 30.84 10.29 13.05
N ALA A 353 31.60 11.32 12.68
CA ALA A 353 31.35 12.08 11.47
C ALA A 353 32.23 11.54 10.33
N ILE A 354 31.63 10.76 9.43
CA ILE A 354 32.33 10.14 8.30
C ILE A 354 32.47 11.14 7.14
N ASP A 355 33.67 11.24 6.56
CA ASP A 355 33.97 12.14 5.45
C ASP A 355 34.15 11.39 4.11
N ARG A 356 34.75 10.19 4.14
CA ARG A 356 34.99 9.37 2.94
C ARG A 356 34.65 7.91 3.18
N ALA A 357 34.17 7.24 2.14
CA ALA A 357 33.95 5.79 2.10
C ALA A 357 34.50 5.24 0.77
N GLU A 358 35.36 4.23 0.82
CA GLU A 358 36.02 3.67 -0.37
C GLU A 358 36.37 2.19 -0.15
N GLY A 359 35.95 1.34 -1.09
CA GLY A 359 36.09 -0.11 -0.96
C GLY A 359 35.41 -0.61 0.33
N ALA A 360 36.19 -1.26 1.19
CA ALA A 360 35.76 -1.78 2.49
C ALA A 360 36.00 -0.80 3.66
N HIS A 361 36.39 0.46 3.40
CA HIS A 361 36.84 1.37 4.46
C HIS A 361 36.04 2.67 4.54
N LEU A 362 35.92 3.18 5.77
CA LEU A 362 35.46 4.53 6.10
C LEU A 362 36.62 5.37 6.65
N VAL A 363 36.58 6.67 6.39
CA VAL A 363 37.46 7.66 7.02
C VAL A 363 36.62 8.73 7.69
N ASP A 364 36.82 8.93 9.00
CA ASP A 364 36.14 10.00 9.74
C ASP A 364 36.81 11.37 9.56
N ARG A 365 36.17 12.40 10.11
CA ARG A 365 36.64 13.78 10.09
C ARG A 365 37.95 14.02 10.86
N ASP A 366 38.33 13.08 11.71
CA ASP A 366 39.58 13.11 12.47
C ASP A 366 40.71 12.35 11.74
N GLY A 367 40.41 11.73 10.59
CA GLY A 367 41.36 10.96 9.78
C GLY A 367 41.53 9.50 10.21
N ASN A 368 40.71 9.01 11.14
CA ASN A 368 40.74 7.61 11.55
C ASN A 368 40.12 6.74 10.46
N VAL A 369 40.72 5.56 10.23
CA VAL A 369 40.28 4.60 9.22
C VAL A 369 39.61 3.41 9.89
N TYR A 370 38.46 3.01 9.35
CA TYR A 370 37.67 1.91 9.86
C TYR A 370 37.30 0.93 8.76
N ILE A 371 37.21 -0.36 9.10
CA ILE A 371 36.60 -1.39 8.25
C ILE A 371 35.06 -1.25 8.35
N ASP A 372 34.40 -1.14 7.20
CA ASP A 372 32.97 -0.88 7.08
C ASP A 372 32.15 -2.18 7.01
N PHE A 373 31.83 -2.76 8.16
CA PHE A 373 30.81 -3.81 8.22
C PHE A 373 29.40 -3.28 8.49
N LEU A 374 29.24 -1.95 8.62
CA LEU A 374 27.93 -1.32 8.71
C LEU A 374 27.26 -1.29 7.35
N GLN A 375 28.01 -0.88 6.32
CA GLN A 375 27.60 -0.81 4.92
C GLN A 375 26.26 -0.10 4.70
N ALA A 376 25.97 0.94 5.48
CA ALA A 376 24.66 1.60 5.51
C ALA A 376 23.46 0.63 5.67
N GLY A 377 23.65 -0.49 6.38
CA GLY A 377 22.65 -1.54 6.54
C GLY A 377 22.61 -2.57 5.42
N GLY A 378 23.64 -2.65 4.57
CA GLY A 378 23.82 -3.68 3.54
C GLY A 378 23.61 -3.34 2.06
N PRO A 379 23.33 -2.11 1.58
CA PRO A 379 23.24 -1.83 0.14
C PRO A 379 24.53 -1.98 -0.70
N THR A 380 25.71 -1.78 -0.11
CA THR A 380 26.98 -1.60 -0.86
C THR A 380 27.69 -2.91 -1.18
N ILE A 381 27.04 -3.82 -1.89
CA ILE A 381 27.56 -5.16 -2.24
C ILE A 381 28.89 -5.11 -3.02
N LEU A 382 29.08 -4.10 -3.86
CA LEU A 382 30.30 -3.90 -4.66
C LEU A 382 31.44 -3.24 -3.86
N GLY A 383 31.17 -2.79 -2.63
CA GLY A 383 32.01 -1.86 -1.89
C GLY A 383 31.62 -0.39 -2.12
N SER A 384 32.14 0.49 -1.28
CA SER A 384 31.87 1.94 -1.35
C SER A 384 32.65 2.60 -2.49
N ASN A 385 32.04 3.57 -3.16
CA ASN A 385 32.63 4.35 -4.27
C ASN A 385 33.20 3.48 -5.42
N TYR A 386 32.49 2.41 -5.78
CA TYR A 386 32.91 1.50 -6.85
C TYR A 386 32.88 2.19 -8.22
N ALA A 387 34.07 2.43 -8.79
CA ALA A 387 34.27 3.31 -9.95
C ALA A 387 33.40 2.99 -11.18
N PRO A 388 33.26 1.73 -11.63
CA PRO A 388 32.42 1.41 -12.80
C PRO A 388 30.96 1.86 -12.68
N VAL A 389 30.41 1.89 -11.47
CA VAL A 389 29.05 2.40 -11.22
C VAL A 389 29.08 3.92 -11.06
N ASN A 390 29.98 4.44 -10.23
CA ASN A 390 29.99 5.87 -9.91
C ASN A 390 30.26 6.75 -11.14
N GLU A 391 31.16 6.33 -12.03
CA GLU A 391 31.45 7.05 -13.28
C GLU A 391 30.21 7.16 -14.18
N LYS A 392 29.44 6.06 -14.29
CA LYS A 392 28.19 6.04 -15.06
C LYS A 392 27.08 6.86 -14.43
N VAL A 393 26.97 6.81 -13.11
CA VAL A 393 26.02 7.65 -12.37
C VAL A 393 26.36 9.14 -12.55
N ALA A 394 27.64 9.50 -12.50
CA ALA A 394 28.11 10.87 -12.72
C ALA A 394 27.86 11.36 -14.16
N GLU A 395 27.96 10.48 -15.16
CA GLU A 395 27.54 10.74 -16.55
C GLU A 395 26.05 11.09 -16.61
N VAL A 396 25.18 10.25 -16.05
CA VAL A 396 23.72 10.47 -16.02
C VAL A 396 23.35 11.77 -15.31
N VAL A 397 24.01 12.11 -14.20
CA VAL A 397 23.75 13.38 -13.50
C VAL A 397 24.11 14.59 -14.37
N ARG A 398 25.22 14.53 -15.11
CA ARG A 398 25.65 15.62 -15.99
C ARG A 398 24.72 15.80 -17.18
N GLU A 399 24.15 14.72 -17.70
CA GLU A 399 23.35 14.72 -18.94
C GLU A 399 21.85 14.90 -18.69
N SER A 400 21.28 14.16 -17.73
CA SER A 400 19.84 14.16 -17.46
C SER A 400 19.40 15.23 -16.46
N GLY A 401 20.32 15.71 -15.61
CA GLY A 401 20.01 16.68 -14.56
C GLY A 401 19.16 16.10 -13.41
N PRO A 402 18.43 16.96 -12.66
CA PRO A 402 17.59 16.50 -11.54
C PRO A 402 16.33 15.78 -12.04
N VAL A 403 15.52 15.27 -11.09
CA VAL A 403 14.23 14.65 -11.42
C VAL A 403 13.33 15.60 -12.22
N THR A 404 12.70 15.11 -13.29
CA THR A 404 11.80 15.89 -14.15
C THR A 404 10.32 15.61 -13.90
N GLY A 405 10.01 14.52 -13.18
CA GLY A 405 8.65 14.00 -13.04
C GLY A 405 8.10 13.33 -14.29
N LEU A 406 8.92 13.18 -15.33
CA LEU A 406 8.61 12.48 -16.57
C LEU A 406 9.44 11.21 -16.68
N PHE A 407 8.98 10.29 -17.54
CA PHE A 407 9.60 9.00 -17.75
C PHE A 407 11.03 9.12 -18.32
N HIS A 408 11.97 8.39 -17.74
CA HIS A 408 13.35 8.26 -18.21
C HIS A 408 13.70 6.80 -18.52
N GLU A 409 14.54 6.56 -19.54
CA GLU A 409 14.86 5.20 -20.01
C GLU A 409 15.40 4.24 -18.94
N TYR A 410 16.18 4.74 -17.97
CA TYR A 410 16.70 3.94 -16.87
C TYR A 410 15.61 3.34 -15.98
N GLU A 411 14.40 3.91 -15.95
CA GLU A 411 13.26 3.29 -15.26
C GLU A 411 12.93 1.92 -15.89
N LEU A 412 12.88 1.87 -17.22
CA LEU A 412 12.67 0.63 -17.96
C LEU A 412 13.85 -0.32 -17.80
N LYS A 413 15.09 0.16 -18.01
CA LYS A 413 16.30 -0.67 -17.90
C LYS A 413 16.41 -1.32 -16.52
N LEU A 414 16.08 -0.59 -15.45
CA LEU A 414 16.05 -1.15 -14.09
C LEU A 414 14.96 -2.22 -13.94
N ALA A 415 13.75 -1.99 -14.45
CA ALA A 415 12.68 -2.98 -14.39
C ALA A 415 13.03 -4.26 -15.18
N GLU A 416 13.64 -4.12 -16.36
CA GLU A 416 14.06 -5.23 -17.21
C GLU A 416 15.18 -6.07 -16.58
N ILE A 417 16.19 -5.45 -15.99
CA ILE A 417 17.26 -6.20 -15.32
C ILE A 417 16.78 -6.88 -14.05
N ILE A 418 15.82 -6.28 -13.32
CA ILE A 418 15.13 -6.93 -12.20
C ILE A 418 14.39 -8.17 -12.72
N HIS A 419 13.58 -8.03 -13.77
CA HIS A 419 12.84 -9.16 -14.35
C HIS A 419 13.77 -10.29 -14.83
N ARG A 420 14.90 -9.94 -15.47
CA ARG A 420 15.90 -10.90 -15.95
C ARG A 420 16.39 -11.85 -14.85
N TYR A 421 16.70 -11.30 -13.68
CA TYR A 421 17.25 -12.09 -12.55
C TYR A 421 16.20 -12.58 -11.56
N LEU A 422 15.07 -11.89 -11.45
CA LEU A 422 13.92 -12.22 -10.61
C LEU A 422 12.68 -12.40 -11.50
N PRO A 423 12.55 -13.52 -12.24
CA PRO A 423 11.51 -13.68 -13.26
C PRO A 423 10.07 -13.68 -12.71
N HIS A 424 9.90 -13.95 -11.40
CA HIS A 424 8.61 -13.81 -10.71
C HIS A 424 8.19 -12.35 -10.49
N VAL A 425 9.11 -11.40 -10.69
CA VAL A 425 8.81 -9.98 -10.77
C VAL A 425 8.50 -9.66 -12.22
N GLU A 426 7.24 -9.83 -12.60
CA GLU A 426 6.73 -9.56 -13.96
C GLU A 426 6.51 -8.06 -14.17
N MET A 427 6.12 -7.35 -13.12
CA MET A 427 6.00 -5.90 -13.11
C MET A 427 6.69 -5.31 -11.87
N TYR A 428 7.26 -4.12 -12.01
CA TYR A 428 8.01 -3.43 -10.95
C TYR A 428 7.61 -1.96 -10.83
N ARG A 429 7.52 -1.48 -9.60
CA ARG A 429 7.25 -0.08 -9.24
C ARG A 429 8.34 0.43 -8.31
N ALA A 430 9.14 1.39 -8.77
CA ALA A 430 10.16 2.05 -7.95
C ALA A 430 9.57 3.05 -6.94
N LEU A 431 10.17 3.15 -5.76
CA LEU A 431 9.71 3.94 -4.62
C LEU A 431 10.89 4.55 -3.85
N GLY A 432 10.62 5.54 -2.99
CA GLY A 432 11.67 6.28 -2.29
C GLY A 432 12.45 5.44 -1.27
N SER A 433 11.84 4.39 -0.72
CA SER A 433 12.43 3.57 0.33
C SER A 433 11.80 2.18 0.46
N GLY A 434 12.51 1.24 1.09
CA GLY A 434 11.95 -0.06 1.47
C GLY A 434 10.71 0.05 2.37
N THR A 435 10.62 1.08 3.22
CA THR A 435 9.41 1.34 4.03
C THR A 435 8.21 1.62 3.14
N GLU A 436 8.35 2.51 2.15
CA GLU A 436 7.30 2.80 1.18
C GLU A 436 6.93 1.57 0.36
N ALA A 437 7.91 0.74 -0.01
CA ALA A 437 7.68 -0.49 -0.75
C ALA A 437 6.84 -1.51 0.05
N VAL A 438 7.10 -1.69 1.35
CA VAL A 438 6.24 -2.53 2.20
C VAL A 438 4.84 -1.92 2.33
N MET A 439 4.73 -0.59 2.50
CA MET A 439 3.44 0.09 2.55
C MET A 439 2.63 -0.16 1.27
N ALA A 440 3.29 -0.07 0.12
CA ALA A 440 2.73 -0.30 -1.20
C ALA A 440 2.31 -1.77 -1.38
N ALA A 441 3.17 -2.73 -1.01
CA ALA A 441 2.86 -4.16 -1.09
C ALA A 441 1.64 -4.54 -0.23
N VAL A 442 1.55 -4.03 1.00
CA VAL A 442 0.40 -4.25 1.88
C VAL A 442 -0.88 -3.67 1.30
N ARG A 443 -0.81 -2.46 0.75
CA ARG A 443 -1.93 -1.79 0.11
C ARG A 443 -2.39 -2.56 -1.14
N GLY A 444 -1.44 -2.97 -1.97
CA GLY A 444 -1.69 -3.76 -3.18
C GLY A 444 -2.32 -5.11 -2.86
N ALA A 445 -1.76 -5.83 -1.90
CA ALA A 445 -2.31 -7.12 -1.48
C ALA A 445 -3.76 -7.02 -0.98
N ARG A 446 -4.09 -5.98 -0.21
CA ARG A 446 -5.48 -5.74 0.24
C ARG A 446 -6.40 -5.40 -0.92
N ALA A 447 -5.96 -4.55 -1.84
CA ALA A 447 -6.76 -4.15 -3.00
C ALA A 447 -7.02 -5.33 -3.94
N PHE A 448 -5.99 -6.14 -4.21
CA PHE A 448 -6.08 -7.31 -5.07
C PHE A 448 -6.97 -8.40 -4.46
N THR A 449 -6.77 -8.74 -3.18
CA THR A 449 -7.49 -9.85 -2.55
C THR A 449 -8.87 -9.48 -2.00
N GLY A 450 -9.14 -8.19 -1.77
CA GLY A 450 -10.30 -7.71 -1.01
C GLY A 450 -10.28 -8.07 0.49
N LYS A 451 -9.20 -8.69 0.98
CA LYS A 451 -9.09 -9.16 2.37
C LYS A 451 -8.45 -8.08 3.26
N PRO A 452 -8.89 -7.88 4.51
CA PRO A 452 -8.38 -6.78 5.32
C PRO A 452 -7.13 -7.13 6.13
N MET A 453 -6.97 -8.40 6.55
CA MET A 453 -5.94 -8.77 7.52
C MET A 453 -4.57 -8.95 6.86
N VAL A 454 -3.51 -8.55 7.54
CA VAL A 454 -2.12 -8.88 7.19
C VAL A 454 -1.47 -9.58 8.36
N ILE A 455 -0.69 -10.61 8.09
CA ILE A 455 0.15 -11.28 9.09
C ILE A 455 1.61 -10.95 8.77
N LYS A 456 2.38 -10.54 9.77
CA LYS A 456 3.85 -10.46 9.66
C LYS A 456 4.52 -11.37 10.68
N VAL A 457 5.73 -11.81 10.41
CA VAL A 457 6.52 -12.55 11.40
C VAL A 457 7.01 -11.61 12.50
N GLY A 458 6.92 -12.06 13.75
CA GLY A 458 7.28 -11.33 14.94
C GLY A 458 8.77 -11.05 15.03
N GLY A 459 9.14 -9.91 15.59
CA GLY A 459 10.52 -9.45 15.64
C GLY A 459 11.03 -8.89 14.31
N ALA A 460 10.37 -9.10 13.18
CA ALA A 460 10.83 -8.64 11.87
C ALA A 460 10.72 -7.12 11.70
N TYR A 461 11.60 -6.53 10.90
CA TYR A 461 11.59 -5.10 10.56
C TYR A 461 11.20 -4.89 9.10
N HIS A 462 10.00 -4.34 8.89
CA HIS A 462 9.45 -4.06 7.56
C HIS A 462 9.24 -2.55 7.36
N GLY A 463 10.20 -1.74 7.84
CA GLY A 463 10.06 -0.30 7.89
C GLY A 463 9.26 0.22 9.09
N TRP A 464 8.97 1.53 9.06
CA TRP A 464 8.36 2.25 10.19
C TRP A 464 6.94 2.76 9.91
N SER A 465 6.26 2.21 8.90
CA SER A 465 4.88 2.61 8.60
C SER A 465 3.91 2.23 9.73
N ASP A 466 2.84 2.99 9.88
CA ASP A 466 1.84 2.79 10.94
C ASP A 466 1.31 1.35 11.06
N THR A 467 1.17 0.66 9.93
CA THR A 467 0.69 -0.73 9.87
C THR A 467 1.74 -1.77 10.24
N MET A 468 3.02 -1.42 10.19
CA MET A 468 4.17 -2.34 10.34
C MET A 468 4.98 -2.14 11.62
N VAL A 469 4.79 -1.02 12.33
CA VAL A 469 5.25 -0.83 13.71
C VAL A 469 4.37 -1.66 14.66
N TYR A 470 4.47 -2.98 14.52
CA TYR A 470 3.76 -3.99 15.29
C TYR A 470 4.66 -5.23 15.46
N GLY A 471 4.93 -5.64 16.70
CA GLY A 471 5.82 -6.77 17.01
C GLY A 471 7.24 -6.56 16.48
N LEU A 472 7.76 -5.33 16.55
CA LEU A 472 9.03 -4.90 15.95
C LEU A 472 10.22 -5.31 16.83
N ARG A 473 11.30 -5.85 16.22
CA ARG A 473 12.60 -6.24 16.84
C ARG A 473 12.53 -7.40 17.84
N VAL A 474 11.56 -7.34 18.75
CA VAL A 474 11.30 -8.34 19.80
C VAL A 474 9.89 -8.90 19.58
N PRO A 475 9.74 -10.21 19.33
CA PRO A 475 8.45 -10.87 19.20
C PRO A 475 7.55 -10.65 20.44
N GLY A 476 6.25 -10.53 20.21
CA GLY A 476 5.24 -10.34 21.24
C GLY A 476 5.16 -8.92 21.82
N THR A 477 5.94 -7.97 21.31
CA THR A 477 5.84 -6.56 21.72
C THR A 477 4.61 -5.86 21.14
N TYR A 478 3.99 -6.41 20.10
CA TYR A 478 2.78 -5.86 19.47
C TYR A 478 2.90 -4.33 19.28
N ARG A 479 2.03 -3.54 19.91
CA ARG A 479 1.99 -2.07 19.79
C ARG A 479 2.94 -1.30 20.72
N MET A 480 3.82 -1.96 21.47
CA MET A 480 4.71 -1.26 22.44
C MET A 480 5.60 -0.18 21.80
N ASN A 481 5.97 -0.36 20.53
CA ASN A 481 6.77 0.61 19.76
C ASN A 481 5.90 1.62 18.98
N ALA A 482 4.57 1.54 19.05
CA ALA A 482 3.64 2.30 18.21
C ALA A 482 3.14 3.61 18.86
N LYS A 483 3.96 4.25 19.71
CA LYS A 483 3.60 5.54 20.32
C LYS A 483 3.43 6.59 19.22
N GLY A 484 2.28 7.28 19.22
CA GLY A 484 1.91 8.25 18.17
C GLY A 484 1.10 7.64 17.02
N ILE A 485 0.97 6.32 16.93
CA ILE A 485 0.17 5.64 15.88
C ILE A 485 -1.23 5.32 16.43
N PRO A 486 -2.32 5.78 15.78
CA PRO A 486 -3.69 5.47 16.21
C PRO A 486 -3.95 3.95 16.33
N PHE A 487 -4.82 3.55 17.25
CA PHE A 487 -5.14 2.13 17.44
C PHE A 487 -5.70 1.47 16.17
N GLY A 488 -6.53 2.21 15.43
CA GLY A 488 -7.13 1.74 14.18
C GLY A 488 -6.11 1.33 13.13
N ALA A 489 -4.92 1.96 13.09
CA ALA A 489 -3.92 1.73 12.06
C ALA A 489 -3.29 0.32 12.12
N THR A 490 -3.18 -0.30 13.29
CA THR A 490 -2.69 -1.68 13.43
C THR A 490 -3.80 -2.70 13.67
N SER A 491 -5.08 -2.30 13.67
CA SER A 491 -6.21 -3.18 13.99
C SER A 491 -6.35 -4.37 13.03
N ARG A 492 -5.79 -4.24 11.82
CA ARG A 492 -5.78 -5.24 10.76
C ARG A 492 -4.40 -5.86 10.52
N THR A 493 -3.45 -5.65 11.43
CA THR A 493 -2.14 -6.31 11.43
C THR A 493 -2.07 -7.32 12.57
N ARG A 494 -1.64 -8.54 12.26
CA ARG A 494 -1.40 -9.61 13.23
C ARG A 494 0.07 -10.02 13.13
N GLU A 495 0.64 -10.40 14.26
CA GLU A 495 1.97 -10.99 14.32
C GLU A 495 1.85 -12.50 14.20
N SER A 496 2.84 -13.25 13.73
CA SER A 496 3.04 -14.68 14.02
C SER A 496 4.44 -14.87 14.58
N PHE A 497 4.62 -15.64 15.65
CA PHE A 497 5.95 -15.81 16.24
C PHE A 497 6.92 -16.50 15.26
N PRO A 498 8.23 -16.17 15.31
CA PRO A 498 9.23 -16.81 14.46
C PRO A 498 9.26 -18.33 14.67
N ASN A 499 9.45 -19.09 13.59
CA ASN A 499 9.53 -20.56 13.59
C ASN A 499 8.27 -21.28 14.13
N ASP A 500 7.14 -20.58 14.29
CA ASP A 500 5.88 -21.16 14.79
C ASP A 500 4.82 -21.23 13.68
N LEU A 501 4.97 -22.20 12.78
CA LEU A 501 4.03 -22.45 11.67
C LEU A 501 2.64 -22.87 12.15
N GLY A 502 2.55 -23.55 13.30
CA GLY A 502 1.28 -23.92 13.91
C GLY A 502 0.47 -22.68 14.32
N GLN A 503 1.13 -21.67 14.87
CA GLN A 503 0.51 -20.40 15.18
C GLN A 503 0.17 -19.59 13.93
N LEU A 504 1.01 -19.59 12.90
CA LEU A 504 0.69 -18.96 11.62
C LEU A 504 -0.62 -19.55 11.04
N ARG A 505 -0.71 -20.88 10.96
CA ARG A 505 -1.93 -21.59 10.54
C ARG A 505 -3.13 -21.21 11.40
N ARG A 506 -3.01 -21.18 12.73
CA ARG A 506 -4.09 -20.76 13.63
C ARG A 506 -4.58 -19.34 13.32
N LYS A 507 -3.66 -18.40 13.09
CA LYS A 507 -4.01 -17.01 12.76
C LYS A 507 -4.67 -16.88 11.39
N LEU A 508 -4.25 -17.67 10.42
CA LEU A 508 -4.91 -17.76 9.11
C LEU A 508 -6.35 -18.29 9.23
N ILE A 509 -6.58 -19.33 10.05
CA ILE A 509 -7.92 -19.86 10.36
C ILE A 509 -8.78 -18.78 11.02
N GLU A 510 -8.29 -18.15 12.09
CA GLU A 510 -9.01 -17.08 12.80
C GLU A 510 -9.36 -15.89 11.89
N ASN A 511 -8.46 -15.54 10.97
CA ASN A 511 -8.69 -14.42 10.06
C ASN A 511 -9.78 -14.71 9.03
N ARG A 512 -10.13 -15.97 8.71
CA ARG A 512 -11.30 -16.27 7.85
C ARG A 512 -12.59 -15.65 8.40
N LEU A 513 -12.76 -15.67 9.72
CA LEU A 513 -13.89 -15.04 10.41
C LEU A 513 -13.81 -13.50 10.43
N ARG A 514 -12.68 -12.92 10.01
CA ARG A 514 -12.39 -11.47 10.02
C ARG A 514 -12.29 -10.88 8.61
N GLY A 515 -12.77 -11.61 7.60
CA GLY A 515 -12.71 -11.20 6.18
C GLY A 515 -11.49 -11.73 5.42
N GLY A 516 -10.69 -12.63 6.02
CA GLY A 516 -9.53 -13.26 5.40
C GLY A 516 -8.21 -12.49 5.57
N THR A 517 -7.13 -13.14 5.18
CA THR A 517 -5.76 -12.58 5.16
C THR A 517 -5.36 -12.21 3.74
N ALA A 518 -5.04 -10.94 3.51
CA ALA A 518 -4.53 -10.44 2.24
C ALA A 518 -3.10 -10.91 1.98
N ALA A 519 -2.24 -10.82 2.99
CA ALA A 519 -0.83 -11.14 2.85
C ALA A 519 -0.21 -11.71 4.13
N VAL A 520 0.77 -12.59 3.93
CA VAL A 520 1.77 -12.97 4.94
C VAL A 520 3.11 -12.36 4.51
N VAL A 521 3.67 -11.49 5.35
CA VAL A 521 4.93 -10.79 5.09
C VAL A 521 6.06 -11.46 5.87
N VAL A 522 7.13 -11.86 5.17
CA VAL A 522 8.29 -12.55 5.74
C VAL A 522 9.60 -11.93 5.26
N GLU A 523 10.59 -11.81 6.16
CA GLU A 523 12.00 -11.70 5.77
C GLU A 523 12.50 -13.14 5.49
N PRO A 524 12.97 -13.48 4.28
CA PRO A 524 13.22 -14.89 3.91
C PRO A 524 14.31 -15.60 4.72
N VAL A 525 15.29 -14.85 5.23
CA VAL A 525 16.37 -15.38 6.10
C VAL A 525 15.98 -15.40 7.57
N GLY A 526 14.84 -14.81 7.92
CA GLY A 526 14.33 -14.67 9.27
C GLY A 526 14.34 -13.23 9.79
N PRO A 527 13.56 -12.95 10.85
CA PRO A 527 13.42 -11.61 11.43
C PRO A 527 14.74 -10.91 11.74
N GLU A 528 14.77 -9.60 11.46
CA GLU A 528 15.96 -8.76 11.63
C GLU A 528 17.15 -9.35 10.86
N SER A 529 16.93 -9.65 9.57
CA SER A 529 17.97 -10.15 8.66
C SER A 529 18.73 -11.35 9.22
N GLY A 530 17.99 -12.31 9.81
CA GLY A 530 18.57 -13.54 10.35
C GLY A 530 19.08 -13.45 11.80
N THR A 531 18.81 -12.37 12.55
CA THR A 531 19.04 -12.38 14.02
C THR A 531 18.23 -13.49 14.69
N ARG A 532 17.09 -13.84 14.10
CA ARG A 532 16.37 -15.09 14.40
C ARG A 532 16.30 -15.93 13.13
N PRO A 533 17.27 -16.81 12.88
CA PRO A 533 17.28 -17.60 11.66
C PRO A 533 16.09 -18.57 11.63
N VAL A 534 15.66 -18.90 10.41
CA VAL A 534 14.55 -19.82 10.15
C VAL A 534 15.05 -21.11 9.51
N PRO A 535 14.41 -22.27 9.76
CA PRO A 535 14.70 -23.52 9.04
C PRO A 535 14.69 -23.32 7.52
N ARG A 536 15.52 -24.07 6.79
CA ARG A 536 15.67 -23.91 5.33
C ARG A 536 14.35 -24.04 4.57
N ASP A 537 13.47 -24.91 5.05
CA ASP A 537 12.15 -25.19 4.45
C ASP A 537 11.03 -24.29 4.98
N PHE A 538 11.33 -23.34 5.90
CA PHE A 538 10.33 -22.44 6.48
C PHE A 538 9.56 -21.68 5.40
N ASN A 539 10.27 -21.10 4.43
CA ASN A 539 9.67 -20.31 3.36
C ASN A 539 8.72 -21.14 2.48
N ALA A 540 9.08 -22.39 2.17
CA ALA A 540 8.24 -23.31 1.42
C ALA A 540 6.96 -23.65 2.20
N ARG A 541 7.08 -23.93 3.50
CA ARG A 541 5.90 -24.18 4.36
C ARG A 541 5.01 -22.96 4.54
N VAL A 542 5.57 -21.75 4.55
CA VAL A 542 4.78 -20.51 4.54
C VAL A 542 4.04 -20.33 3.21
N ARG A 543 4.69 -20.63 2.07
CA ARG A 543 4.06 -20.63 0.74
C ARG A 543 2.85 -21.56 0.68
N GLU A 544 3.01 -22.80 1.13
CA GLU A 544 1.91 -23.79 1.21
C GLU A 544 0.73 -23.25 2.03
N LEU A 545 1.00 -22.62 3.17
CA LEU A 545 -0.04 -22.00 4.00
C LEU A 545 -0.68 -20.78 3.33
N CYS A 546 0.07 -20.00 2.54
CA CYS A 546 -0.49 -18.90 1.78
C CYS A 546 -1.45 -19.41 0.70
N ASP A 547 -1.08 -20.48 -0.01
CA ASP A 547 -1.90 -21.11 -1.04
C ASP A 547 -3.19 -21.71 -0.46
N GLU A 548 -3.08 -22.46 0.64
CA GLU A 548 -4.23 -23.07 1.32
C GLU A 548 -5.28 -22.05 1.79
N PHE A 549 -4.85 -20.84 2.16
CA PHE A 549 -5.74 -19.80 2.69
C PHE A 549 -6.02 -18.66 1.70
N GLY A 550 -5.47 -18.75 0.49
CA GLY A 550 -5.53 -17.73 -0.56
C GLY A 550 -4.98 -16.37 -0.10
N ALA A 551 -3.96 -16.36 0.74
CA ALA A 551 -3.22 -15.16 1.11
C ALA A 551 -2.04 -14.98 0.14
N LEU A 552 -1.64 -13.75 -0.14
CA LEU A 552 -0.42 -13.50 -0.90
C LEU A 552 0.81 -13.70 -0.01
N LEU A 553 1.83 -14.38 -0.53
CA LEU A 553 3.15 -14.42 0.09
C LEU A 553 3.92 -13.16 -0.33
N VAL A 554 4.35 -12.37 0.64
CA VAL A 554 5.20 -11.20 0.41
C VAL A 554 6.58 -11.48 0.97
N PHE A 555 7.58 -11.55 0.09
CA PHE A 555 8.98 -11.56 0.51
C PHE A 555 9.48 -10.13 0.68
N ASP A 556 9.86 -9.79 1.91
CA ASP A 556 10.67 -8.61 2.18
C ASP A 556 12.14 -8.93 1.88
N GLU A 557 12.51 -8.65 0.64
CA GLU A 557 13.86 -8.82 0.10
C GLU A 557 14.66 -7.52 0.16
N VAL A 558 14.28 -6.55 1.00
CA VAL A 558 15.00 -5.27 1.13
C VAL A 558 16.46 -5.49 1.53
N VAL A 559 16.79 -6.59 2.24
CA VAL A 559 18.18 -6.98 2.53
C VAL A 559 18.69 -8.11 1.64
N THR A 560 17.86 -9.10 1.33
CA THR A 560 18.30 -10.34 0.65
C THR A 560 18.38 -10.21 -0.87
N GLY A 561 17.59 -9.30 -1.46
CA GLY A 561 17.54 -9.06 -2.89
C GLY A 561 18.89 -8.59 -3.42
N PHE A 562 19.40 -9.25 -4.46
CA PHE A 562 20.73 -9.06 -5.03
C PHE A 562 21.92 -9.25 -4.05
N ARG A 563 21.69 -9.54 -2.76
CA ARG A 563 22.72 -9.81 -1.76
C ARG A 563 23.00 -11.30 -1.58
N LEU A 564 21.95 -12.13 -1.60
CA LEU A 564 22.13 -13.58 -1.51
C LEU A 564 22.57 -14.20 -2.83
N GLY A 565 22.55 -13.42 -3.91
CA GLY A 565 22.71 -13.85 -5.29
C GLY A 565 21.80 -12.99 -6.16
N LEU A 566 21.98 -13.01 -7.48
CA LEU A 566 21.14 -12.18 -8.37
C LEU A 566 19.67 -12.61 -8.34
N GLY A 567 19.40 -13.89 -8.10
CA GLY A 567 18.04 -14.42 -7.95
C GLY A 567 17.40 -14.16 -6.57
N GLY A 568 18.08 -13.40 -5.69
CA GLY A 568 17.59 -13.12 -4.34
C GLY A 568 17.38 -14.36 -3.49
N ALA A 569 16.63 -14.21 -2.40
CA ALA A 569 16.21 -15.31 -1.55
C ALA A 569 15.19 -16.22 -2.25
N ALA A 570 14.31 -15.66 -3.09
CA ALA A 570 13.37 -16.45 -3.89
C ALA A 570 14.08 -17.54 -4.71
N GLY A 571 15.14 -17.16 -5.43
CA GLY A 571 15.98 -18.10 -6.18
C GLY A 571 16.73 -19.08 -5.27
N TYR A 572 17.35 -18.58 -4.20
CA TYR A 572 18.13 -19.43 -3.27
C TYR A 572 17.27 -20.54 -2.61
N PHE A 573 16.07 -20.19 -2.14
CA PHE A 573 15.17 -21.13 -1.49
C PHE A 573 14.29 -21.91 -2.48
N GLY A 574 14.26 -21.53 -3.76
CA GLY A 574 13.35 -22.11 -4.75
C GLY A 574 11.87 -21.84 -4.43
N VAL A 575 11.57 -20.71 -3.80
CA VAL A 575 10.20 -20.34 -3.38
C VAL A 575 9.80 -19.05 -4.07
N THR A 576 8.68 -19.08 -4.79
CA THR A 576 8.17 -17.92 -5.53
C THR A 576 7.14 -17.16 -4.68
N PRO A 577 7.41 -15.90 -4.27
CA PRO A 577 6.42 -15.04 -3.63
C PRO A 577 5.43 -14.46 -4.67
N ASP A 578 4.27 -13.99 -4.21
CA ASP A 578 3.33 -13.25 -5.06
C ASP A 578 3.78 -11.79 -5.25
N LEU A 579 4.41 -11.22 -4.22
CA LEU A 579 5.02 -9.89 -4.23
C LEU A 579 6.41 -9.93 -3.58
N THR A 580 7.35 -9.20 -4.18
CA THR A 580 8.71 -9.00 -3.71
C THR A 580 8.91 -7.52 -3.40
N VAL A 581 9.30 -7.23 -2.17
CA VAL A 581 9.70 -5.88 -1.74
C VAL A 581 11.21 -5.79 -1.86
N LEU A 582 11.69 -4.85 -2.67
CA LEU A 582 13.10 -4.58 -2.89
C LEU A 582 13.50 -3.26 -2.22
N GLY A 583 14.79 -3.15 -1.92
CA GLY A 583 15.42 -1.92 -1.46
C GLY A 583 16.92 -2.10 -1.38
N LYS A 584 17.61 -1.22 -0.65
CA LYS A 584 19.06 -1.26 -0.44
C LYS A 584 19.87 -1.51 -1.74
N ALA A 585 20.30 -2.75 -1.98
CA ALA A 585 21.14 -3.14 -3.10
C ALA A 585 20.48 -2.89 -4.47
N VAL A 586 19.14 -2.80 -4.54
CA VAL A 586 18.40 -2.50 -5.78
C VAL A 586 18.80 -1.18 -6.44
N SER A 587 19.31 -0.21 -5.66
CA SER A 587 19.83 1.07 -6.16
C SER A 587 21.35 1.21 -5.95
N GLY A 588 22.05 0.13 -5.59
CA GLY A 588 23.50 0.15 -5.34
C GLY A 588 23.94 1.03 -4.15
N GLY A 589 23.01 1.42 -3.26
CA GLY A 589 23.30 2.34 -2.14
C GLY A 589 23.03 3.82 -2.41
N TYR A 590 22.50 4.16 -3.59
CA TYR A 590 22.01 5.49 -3.91
C TYR A 590 20.58 5.70 -3.36
N PRO A 591 20.05 6.95 -3.32
CA PRO A 591 18.67 7.24 -2.93
C PRO A 591 17.63 6.41 -3.71
N MET A 592 16.35 6.47 -3.33
CA MET A 592 15.29 5.66 -3.96
C MET A 592 15.60 4.15 -3.91
N ALA A 593 16.07 3.70 -2.74
CA ALA A 593 16.38 2.30 -2.47
C ALA A 593 15.12 1.54 -2.04
N GLY A 594 14.10 1.54 -2.89
CA GLY A 594 12.80 0.92 -2.63
C GLY A 594 12.05 0.54 -3.90
N GLY A 595 11.30 -0.56 -3.85
CA GLY A 595 10.33 -0.87 -4.89
C GLY A 595 9.53 -2.13 -4.58
N VAL A 596 8.37 -2.25 -5.21
CA VAL A 596 7.53 -3.43 -5.11
C VAL A 596 7.36 -4.02 -6.50
N GLY A 597 7.53 -5.33 -6.61
CA GLY A 597 7.27 -6.06 -7.83
C GLY A 597 6.63 -7.41 -7.56
N GLY A 598 6.18 -8.09 -8.60
CA GLY A 598 5.55 -9.41 -8.47
C GLY A 598 4.74 -9.76 -9.70
N ARG A 599 3.77 -10.67 -9.51
CA ARG A 599 2.89 -11.16 -10.57
C ARG A 599 2.08 -10.02 -11.19
N ALA A 600 1.91 -10.04 -12.52
CA ALA A 600 1.31 -8.96 -13.28
C ALA A 600 -0.13 -8.63 -12.84
N ASP A 601 -0.96 -9.64 -12.58
CA ASP A 601 -2.34 -9.47 -12.11
C ASP A 601 -2.41 -8.77 -10.74
N VAL A 602 -1.50 -9.09 -9.80
CA VAL A 602 -1.42 -8.44 -8.49
C VAL A 602 -0.94 -7.02 -8.65
N MET A 603 0.05 -6.80 -9.51
CA MET A 603 0.64 -5.48 -9.77
C MET A 603 -0.29 -4.55 -10.58
N ALA A 604 -1.34 -5.08 -11.22
CA ALA A 604 -2.31 -4.29 -11.98
C ALA A 604 -3.08 -3.26 -11.12
N VAL A 605 -3.14 -3.44 -9.79
CA VAL A 605 -3.79 -2.48 -8.87
C VAL A 605 -2.99 -1.18 -8.71
N PHE A 606 -1.70 -1.16 -9.05
CA PHE A 606 -0.80 0.00 -8.89
C PHE A 606 -0.89 1.00 -10.07
N GLY A 607 -1.99 0.95 -10.85
CA GLY A 607 -2.18 1.71 -12.07
C GLY A 607 -1.81 3.20 -11.97
N SER A 608 -1.15 3.71 -13.01
CA SER A 608 -0.77 5.11 -13.13
C SER A 608 -1.77 5.90 -13.98
N GLY A 609 -2.36 6.96 -13.42
CA GLY A 609 -3.26 7.88 -14.13
C GLY A 609 -4.53 8.23 -13.32
N LEU A 610 -5.25 9.27 -13.75
CA LEU A 610 -6.57 9.64 -13.19
C LEU A 610 -7.69 8.72 -13.69
N ASP A 611 -7.47 8.01 -14.80
CA ASP A 611 -8.46 7.18 -15.48
C ASP A 611 -8.10 5.69 -15.37
N GLY A 612 -8.36 5.10 -14.21
CA GLY A 612 -8.33 3.66 -14.04
C GLY A 612 -9.60 3.02 -14.63
N LYS A 613 -9.52 2.41 -15.82
CA LYS A 613 -10.58 1.52 -16.32
C LYS A 613 -10.90 0.46 -15.25
N SER A 614 -12.18 0.29 -14.97
CA SER A 614 -12.85 -0.75 -14.16
C SER A 614 -11.92 -1.76 -13.43
N GLY A 615 -11.56 -1.44 -12.18
CA GLY A 615 -10.76 -2.30 -11.29
C GLY A 615 -10.43 -1.63 -9.94
N ALA A 616 -9.95 -2.40 -8.95
CA ALA A 616 -9.46 -1.85 -7.68
C ALA A 616 -8.09 -1.18 -7.87
N HIS A 617 -8.09 0.14 -8.04
CA HIS A 617 -6.86 0.93 -8.20
C HIS A 617 -6.41 1.53 -6.87
N ILE A 618 -5.10 1.53 -6.63
CA ILE A 618 -4.50 2.13 -5.43
C ILE A 618 -3.58 3.30 -5.77
N GLN A 619 -3.69 4.37 -4.99
CA GLN A 619 -2.79 5.49 -5.11
C GLN A 619 -1.43 5.12 -4.50
N VAL A 620 -0.39 5.04 -5.32
CA VAL A 620 1.00 4.84 -4.90
C VAL A 620 1.92 5.69 -5.78
N GLY A 621 2.69 6.59 -5.16
CA GLY A 621 3.62 7.45 -5.88
C GLY A 621 4.56 8.19 -4.93
N GLY A 622 5.50 8.93 -5.51
CA GLY A 622 6.42 9.80 -4.80
C GLY A 622 7.17 10.69 -5.79
N THR A 623 7.34 11.97 -5.47
CA THR A 623 7.93 12.98 -6.38
C THR A 623 9.35 12.61 -6.82
N LEU A 624 10.12 11.97 -5.94
CA LEU A 624 11.50 11.55 -6.19
C LEU A 624 11.62 10.06 -6.52
N SER A 625 10.49 9.35 -6.60
CA SER A 625 10.48 7.95 -7.02
C SER A 625 10.83 7.84 -8.50
N ALA A 626 11.42 6.72 -8.88
CA ALA A 626 11.87 6.43 -10.25
C ALA A 626 12.82 7.49 -10.86
N ASN A 627 13.60 8.22 -10.05
CA ASN A 627 14.49 9.26 -10.58
C ASN A 627 15.66 8.67 -11.41
N PRO A 628 16.12 9.36 -12.47
CA PRO A 628 17.15 8.85 -13.39
C PRO A 628 18.45 8.43 -12.70
N LEU A 629 18.94 9.24 -11.75
CA LEU A 629 20.14 8.97 -10.96
C LEU A 629 20.07 7.58 -10.31
N SER A 630 18.99 7.31 -9.59
CA SER A 630 18.86 6.11 -8.77
C SER A 630 18.52 4.88 -9.62
N CYS A 631 17.73 5.06 -10.69
CA CYS A 631 17.44 4.00 -11.65
C CYS A 631 18.71 3.56 -12.38
N ALA A 632 19.53 4.51 -12.84
CA ALA A 632 20.83 4.23 -13.46
C ALA A 632 21.78 3.54 -12.48
N ALA A 633 21.88 4.06 -11.25
CA ALA A 633 22.71 3.45 -10.21
C ALA A 633 22.32 1.99 -9.95
N GLY A 634 21.02 1.70 -9.83
CA GLY A 634 20.52 0.34 -9.66
C GLY A 634 20.84 -0.56 -10.85
N TYR A 635 20.60 -0.09 -12.07
CA TYR A 635 20.89 -0.82 -13.30
C TYR A 635 22.38 -1.21 -13.39
N PHE A 636 23.28 -0.23 -13.33
CA PHE A 636 24.72 -0.47 -13.43
C PHE A 636 25.27 -1.27 -12.25
N ALA A 637 24.73 -1.08 -11.03
CA ALA A 637 25.14 -1.88 -9.89
C ALA A 637 24.77 -3.35 -10.06
N ILE A 638 23.57 -3.67 -10.55
CA ILE A 638 23.14 -5.05 -10.78
C ILE A 638 23.93 -5.68 -11.94
N GLU A 639 24.22 -4.94 -13.02
CA GLU A 639 25.12 -5.39 -14.09
C GLU A 639 26.51 -5.75 -13.55
N GLU A 640 27.09 -4.86 -12.74
CA GLU A 640 28.41 -5.09 -12.17
C GLU A 640 28.42 -6.23 -11.14
N MET A 641 27.36 -6.38 -10.35
CA MET A 641 27.19 -7.54 -9.46
C MET A 641 27.17 -8.85 -10.26
N ALA A 642 26.53 -8.86 -11.43
CA ALA A 642 26.52 -10.01 -12.32
C ALA A 642 27.89 -10.29 -12.92
N ARG A 643 28.54 -9.27 -13.47
CA ARG A 643 29.85 -9.36 -14.12
C ARG A 643 30.93 -9.87 -13.17
N THR A 644 30.89 -9.43 -11.91
CA THR A 644 31.92 -9.74 -10.91
C THR A 644 31.56 -10.89 -9.99
N ASN A 645 30.30 -11.35 -10.02
CA ASN A 645 29.73 -12.27 -9.03
C ASN A 645 29.88 -11.77 -7.58
N ALA A 646 29.74 -10.46 -7.39
CA ALA A 646 29.92 -9.78 -6.10
C ALA A 646 29.14 -10.40 -4.93
N PRO A 647 27.87 -10.85 -5.07
CA PRO A 647 27.14 -11.46 -3.96
C PRO A 647 27.82 -12.72 -3.41
N VAL A 648 28.34 -13.57 -4.29
CA VAL A 648 29.04 -14.81 -3.90
C VAL A 648 30.38 -14.51 -3.24
N ILE A 649 31.14 -13.53 -3.77
CA ILE A 649 32.41 -13.08 -3.18
C ILE A 649 32.17 -12.54 -1.78
N ALA A 650 31.16 -11.67 -1.61
CA ALA A 650 30.75 -11.16 -0.31
C ALA A 650 30.38 -12.29 0.66
N GLY A 651 29.67 -13.32 0.17
CA GLY A 651 29.33 -14.51 0.95
C GLY A 651 30.56 -15.25 1.50
N ARG A 652 31.58 -15.46 0.66
CA ARG A 652 32.85 -16.10 1.06
C ARG A 652 33.59 -15.28 2.12
N ALA A 653 33.60 -13.95 2.00
CA ALA A 653 34.14 -13.07 3.02
C ALA A 653 33.39 -13.21 4.36
N GLY A 654 32.05 -13.30 4.30
CA GLY A 654 31.20 -13.56 5.46
C GLY A 654 31.48 -14.90 6.14
N ASP A 655 31.68 -15.96 5.35
CA ASP A 655 32.07 -17.28 5.85
C ASP A 655 33.44 -17.26 6.54
N ARG A 656 34.42 -16.58 5.93
CA ARG A 656 35.77 -16.43 6.50
C ARG A 656 35.72 -15.68 7.83
N LEU A 657 35.04 -14.53 7.86
CA LEU A 657 34.88 -13.72 9.06
C LEU A 657 34.22 -14.52 10.18
N THR A 658 33.11 -15.20 9.89
CA THR A 658 32.38 -16.02 10.87
C THR A 658 33.26 -17.13 11.45
N ARG A 659 33.95 -17.91 10.61
CA ARG A 659 34.85 -18.97 11.09
C ARG A 659 36.01 -18.42 11.92
N GLY A 660 36.54 -17.26 11.55
CA GLY A 660 37.57 -16.57 12.34
C GLY A 660 37.06 -16.14 13.71
N LEU A 661 35.89 -15.50 13.76
CA LEU A 661 35.24 -15.11 15.01
C LEU A 661 34.96 -16.32 15.90
N GLN A 662 34.46 -17.43 15.34
CA GLN A 662 34.24 -18.68 16.08
C GLN A 662 35.53 -19.21 16.70
N ARG A 663 36.64 -19.25 15.95
CA ARG A 663 37.95 -19.65 16.50
C ARG A 663 38.41 -18.75 17.63
N LEU A 664 38.20 -17.44 17.53
CA LEU A 664 38.56 -16.49 18.58
C LEU A 664 37.67 -16.68 19.82
N ILE A 665 36.36 -16.87 19.62
CA ILE A 665 35.41 -17.16 20.71
C ILE A 665 35.84 -18.42 21.47
N ASP A 666 36.18 -19.50 20.75
CA ASP A 666 36.64 -20.76 21.35
C ASP A 666 37.99 -20.58 22.06
N ARG A 667 38.95 -19.89 21.44
CA ARG A 667 40.29 -19.62 22.00
C ARG A 667 40.22 -18.92 23.35
N TYR A 668 39.31 -17.96 23.49
CA TYR A 668 39.14 -17.14 24.69
C TYR A 668 38.04 -17.64 25.63
N GLY A 669 37.41 -18.79 25.33
CA GLY A 669 36.33 -19.34 26.16
C GLY A 669 35.16 -18.36 26.35
N LEU A 670 34.86 -17.56 25.32
CA LEU A 670 33.82 -16.55 25.36
C LEU A 670 32.45 -17.17 25.12
N PRO A 671 31.39 -16.63 25.72
CA PRO A 671 30.03 -17.15 25.54
C PRO A 671 29.32 -16.62 24.30
N TYR A 672 30.04 -15.87 23.47
CA TYR A 672 29.47 -15.18 22.32
C TYR A 672 29.10 -16.18 21.24
N VAL A 673 28.21 -15.77 20.33
CA VAL A 673 27.75 -16.62 19.24
C VAL A 673 27.98 -15.91 17.93
N ALA A 674 28.78 -16.53 17.05
CA ALA A 674 29.00 -16.06 15.69
C ALA A 674 28.43 -17.04 14.66
N TYR A 675 27.68 -16.52 13.70
CA TYR A 675 27.09 -17.27 12.59
C TYR A 675 26.78 -16.33 11.42
N ASN A 676 26.56 -16.87 10.23
CA ASN A 676 26.17 -16.08 9.07
C ASN A 676 25.15 -16.78 8.16
N GLN A 677 24.51 -15.97 7.33
CA GLN A 677 23.76 -16.41 6.16
C GLN A 677 24.36 -15.69 4.96
N GLY A 678 25.42 -16.28 4.40
CA GLY A 678 26.22 -15.68 3.34
C GLY A 678 26.91 -14.41 3.84
N SER A 679 26.65 -13.27 3.20
CA SER A 679 27.28 -11.99 3.52
C SER A 679 26.63 -11.22 4.68
N ILE A 680 25.70 -11.85 5.41
CA ILE A 680 25.06 -11.29 6.61
C ILE A 680 25.64 -12.05 7.82
N VAL A 681 26.55 -11.40 8.53
CA VAL A 681 27.29 -11.99 9.67
C VAL A 681 26.73 -11.46 10.97
N HIS A 682 26.55 -12.34 11.95
CA HIS A 682 26.09 -12.04 13.30
C HIS A 682 27.16 -12.40 14.32
N LEU A 683 27.39 -11.52 15.29
CA LEU A 683 28.25 -11.67 16.46
C LEU A 683 27.46 -11.22 17.70
N GLU A 684 26.77 -12.16 18.32
CA GLU A 684 25.92 -11.89 19.47
C GLU A 684 26.72 -11.98 20.77
N CYS A 685 26.99 -10.81 21.37
CA CYS A 685 27.71 -10.68 22.65
C CYS A 685 26.78 -10.40 23.84
N SER A 686 25.72 -9.62 23.62
CA SER A 686 24.78 -9.21 24.68
C SER A 686 23.49 -10.02 24.67
N GLY A 687 23.07 -10.53 23.51
CA GLY A 687 21.80 -11.22 23.32
C GLY A 687 20.55 -10.36 23.61
N VAL A 688 20.66 -9.03 23.65
CA VAL A 688 19.52 -8.14 23.95
C VAL A 688 18.39 -8.31 22.94
N MET A 689 18.75 -8.48 21.67
CA MET A 689 17.80 -8.67 20.57
C MET A 689 17.16 -10.05 20.59
N LEU A 690 17.64 -10.99 21.41
CA LEU A 690 17.14 -12.36 21.53
C LEU A 690 16.12 -12.51 22.68
N LEU A 691 15.94 -11.47 23.50
CA LEU A 691 14.92 -11.46 24.54
C LEU A 691 13.53 -11.56 23.91
N ASP A 692 12.56 -12.08 24.67
CA ASP A 692 11.21 -12.38 24.21
C ASP A 692 10.19 -12.10 25.32
N MET A 693 9.02 -11.58 24.94
CA MET A 693 7.88 -11.34 25.82
C MET A 693 7.28 -12.61 26.44
N ARG A 694 7.64 -13.81 25.97
CA ARG A 694 7.33 -15.09 26.65
C ARG A 694 7.93 -15.17 28.06
N ASN A 695 8.98 -14.38 28.38
CA ASN A 695 9.54 -14.26 29.73
C ASN A 695 9.70 -12.78 30.14
N PRO A 696 8.62 -12.11 30.56
CA PRO A 696 8.61 -10.66 30.79
C PRO A 696 9.46 -10.24 32.00
N LEU A 697 9.58 -11.09 33.03
CA LEU A 697 10.40 -10.86 34.22
C LEU A 697 11.89 -10.73 33.86
N LYS A 698 12.39 -11.66 33.04
CA LYS A 698 13.78 -11.63 32.57
C LYS A 698 14.06 -10.41 31.70
N LEU A 699 13.13 -10.09 30.79
CA LEU A 699 13.22 -8.91 29.93
C LEU A 699 13.37 -7.64 30.77
N LEU A 700 12.48 -7.42 31.75
CA LEU A 700 12.50 -6.22 32.59
C LEU A 700 13.82 -6.08 33.37
N ARG A 701 14.34 -7.20 33.88
CA ARG A 701 15.57 -7.24 34.69
C ARG A 701 16.83 -6.97 33.88
N GLU A 702 16.94 -7.55 32.68
CA GLU A 702 18.22 -7.63 31.95
C GLU A 702 18.33 -6.67 30.76
N ASN A 703 17.23 -6.16 30.22
CA ASN A 703 17.22 -5.37 28.99
C ASN A 703 18.18 -4.16 29.04
N LYS A 704 18.15 -3.39 30.12
CA LYS A 704 19.02 -2.20 30.28
C LYS A 704 20.51 -2.58 30.31
N ALA A 705 20.86 -3.64 31.04
CA ALA A 705 22.24 -4.09 31.19
C ALA A 705 22.78 -4.66 29.87
N ARG A 706 22.01 -5.52 29.19
CA ARG A 706 22.38 -6.09 27.89
C ARG A 706 22.48 -5.02 26.80
N LYS A 707 21.58 -4.02 26.79
CA LYS A 707 21.67 -2.87 25.88
C LYS A 707 22.96 -2.07 26.10
N ARG A 708 23.30 -1.77 27.36
CA ARG A 708 24.54 -1.06 27.69
C ARG A 708 25.78 -1.84 27.28
N LEU A 709 25.78 -3.17 27.47
CA LEU A 709 26.88 -4.02 26.99
C LEU A 709 27.01 -3.95 25.46
N MET A 710 25.89 -4.00 24.74
CA MET A 710 25.89 -3.88 23.28
C MET A 710 26.53 -2.55 22.84
N GLU A 711 26.17 -1.44 23.48
CA GLU A 711 26.76 -0.10 23.25
C GLU A 711 28.26 -0.07 23.54
N GLN A 712 28.70 -0.68 24.65
CA GLN A 712 30.11 -0.75 25.03
C GLN A 712 30.95 -1.60 24.08
N MET A 713 30.46 -2.77 23.66
CA MET A 713 31.16 -3.60 22.68
C MET A 713 31.24 -2.90 21.32
N GLY A 714 30.18 -2.22 20.89
CA GLY A 714 30.19 -1.40 19.68
C GLY A 714 31.25 -0.30 19.71
N ALA A 715 31.36 0.42 20.83
CA ALA A 715 32.40 1.43 21.03
C ALA A 715 33.80 0.80 21.00
N ALA A 716 33.97 -0.40 21.57
CA ALA A 716 35.24 -1.12 21.55
C ALA A 716 35.67 -1.49 20.13
N TYR A 717 34.74 -2.04 19.32
CA TYR A 717 34.99 -2.34 17.92
C TYR A 717 35.38 -1.08 17.14
N ALA A 718 34.64 0.02 17.32
CA ALA A 718 34.93 1.28 16.66
C ALA A 718 36.30 1.85 17.07
N ALA A 719 36.66 1.82 18.36
CA ALA A 719 37.98 2.26 18.83
C ALA A 719 39.14 1.43 18.25
N HIS A 720 38.87 0.19 17.83
CA HIS A 720 39.83 -0.68 17.15
C HIS A 720 39.69 -0.65 15.61
N GLY A 721 38.92 0.30 15.08
CA GLY A 721 38.78 0.54 13.65
C GLY A 721 37.80 -0.40 12.94
N ILE A 722 36.76 -0.90 13.62
CA ILE A 722 35.70 -1.71 13.03
C ILE A 722 34.34 -1.06 13.28
N ILE A 723 33.59 -0.75 12.23
CA ILE A 723 32.21 -0.27 12.36
C ILE A 723 31.24 -1.40 12.07
N THR A 724 30.32 -1.66 13.01
CA THR A 724 29.29 -2.69 12.89
C THR A 724 27.90 -2.09 13.02
N LEU A 725 26.88 -2.83 12.58
CA LEU A 725 25.49 -2.46 12.84
C LEU A 725 25.11 -2.87 14.27
N ALA A 726 24.87 -1.88 15.12
CA ALA A 726 24.43 -2.07 16.50
C ALA A 726 25.28 -3.06 17.30
N GLY A 727 26.56 -3.27 16.95
CA GLY A 727 27.50 -4.10 17.73
C GLY A 727 27.31 -5.59 17.60
N SER A 728 26.39 -6.04 16.76
CA SER A 728 26.10 -7.46 16.63
C SER A 728 25.92 -7.92 15.20
N ARG A 729 25.55 -7.06 14.25
CA ARG A 729 25.37 -7.46 12.85
C ARG A 729 26.38 -6.76 11.95
N MET A 730 26.85 -7.50 10.96
CA MET A 730 27.88 -7.10 10.02
C MET A 730 27.46 -7.52 8.62
N TYR A 731 27.78 -6.68 7.63
CA TYR A 731 27.58 -6.98 6.23
C TYR A 731 28.94 -6.98 5.53
N THR A 732 29.22 -8.03 4.77
CA THR A 732 30.38 -8.09 3.89
C THR A 732 29.96 -7.78 2.44
N SER A 733 30.95 -7.41 1.63
CA SER A 733 30.88 -7.01 0.23
C SER A 733 32.00 -7.66 -0.57
N MET A 734 32.01 -7.43 -1.87
CA MET A 734 33.11 -7.82 -2.76
C MET A 734 34.45 -7.18 -2.37
N ALA A 735 34.43 -6.01 -1.74
CA ALA A 735 35.65 -5.29 -1.34
C ALA A 735 36.33 -5.89 -0.10
N ASP A 736 35.64 -6.76 0.65
CA ASP A 736 36.15 -7.42 1.84
C ASP A 736 37.04 -8.62 1.48
N THR A 737 38.22 -8.32 0.95
CA THR A 737 39.22 -9.33 0.58
C THR A 737 39.69 -10.15 1.79
N ASP A 738 40.35 -11.28 1.55
CA ASP A 738 40.96 -12.09 2.63
C ASP A 738 41.86 -11.26 3.55
N ALA A 739 42.63 -10.31 3.00
CA ALA A 739 43.50 -9.43 3.79
C ALA A 739 42.70 -8.46 4.69
N VAL A 740 41.57 -7.94 4.20
CA VAL A 740 40.67 -7.08 5.00
C VAL A 740 40.03 -7.89 6.12
N ILE A 741 39.58 -9.11 5.82
CA ILE A 741 38.99 -9.99 6.83
C ILE A 741 40.03 -10.42 7.87
N ASP A 742 41.27 -10.68 7.48
CA ASP A 742 42.34 -11.03 8.41
C ASP A 742 42.72 -9.85 9.32
N ASP A 743 42.78 -8.63 8.80
CA ASP A 743 42.94 -7.40 9.60
C ASP A 743 41.77 -7.22 10.58
N ALA A 744 40.54 -7.41 10.12
CA ALA A 744 39.35 -7.37 10.97
C ALA A 744 39.44 -8.39 12.11
N LEU A 745 39.82 -9.63 11.82
CA LEU A 745 39.95 -10.68 12.83
C LEU A 745 41.04 -10.36 13.87
N ALA A 746 42.17 -9.78 13.44
CA ALA A 746 43.21 -9.33 14.36
C ALA A 746 42.71 -8.22 15.31
N ARG A 747 41.89 -7.29 14.79
CA ARG A 747 41.27 -6.22 15.60
C ARG A 747 40.17 -6.75 16.53
N PHE A 748 39.37 -7.72 16.07
CA PHE A 748 38.41 -8.41 16.94
C PHE A 748 39.12 -9.18 18.07
N GLU A 749 40.24 -9.84 17.78
CA GLU A 749 41.06 -10.51 18.78
C GLU A 749 41.56 -9.54 19.85
N GLN A 750 42.03 -8.36 19.45
CA GLN A 750 42.42 -7.30 20.40
C GLN A 750 41.27 -6.92 21.32
N VAL A 751 40.05 -6.75 20.80
CA VAL A 751 38.87 -6.46 21.63
C VAL A 751 38.49 -7.63 22.53
N PHE A 752 38.55 -8.87 22.04
CA PHE A 752 38.22 -10.06 22.83
C PHE A 752 39.21 -10.27 23.98
N ALA A 753 40.47 -9.93 23.81
CA ALA A 753 41.48 -9.92 24.87
C ALA A 753 41.20 -8.90 26.00
N LEU A 754 40.30 -7.94 25.78
CA LEU A 754 39.86 -6.96 26.78
C LEU A 754 38.64 -7.40 27.60
N VAL A 755 38.04 -8.54 27.25
CA VAL A 755 36.84 -9.06 27.92
C VAL A 755 37.18 -9.60 29.31
N GLU A 756 36.27 -9.43 30.26
CA GLU A 756 36.43 -9.92 31.63
C GLU A 756 36.54 -11.46 31.68
N GLY A 757 37.56 -11.97 32.36
CA GLY A 757 37.83 -13.41 32.48
C GLY A 757 38.63 -14.02 31.32
N VAL A 758 39.10 -13.18 30.40
CA VAL A 758 40.19 -13.45 29.44
C VAL A 758 41.47 -12.86 30.01
#